data_AF-A0A1F3BQ75-F1
#
_entry.id   AF-A0A1F3BQ75-F1
#
_cell.length_a   1.000
_cell.length_b   1.000
_cell.length_c   1.000
_cell.angle_alpha   90.00
_cell.angle_beta   90.00
_cell.angle_gamma   90.00
#
_symmetry.space_group_name_H-M   'P 1'
#
loop_
_entity.id
_entity.type
_entity.pdbx_description
1 polymer ?
#
loop_
_entity_poly.entity_id
_entity_poly.type
_entity_poly.pdbx_seq_one_letter_code
_entity_poly.pdbx_strand_id
1 'polypeptide(L)'
;MGADRPGATVTTKRPIALLALALACSSSSSVGSRFDGPAAAVSFTGFTGKATGIGSYVAVASTRGDELRILDPSDLEPVLSPGVAFPLSIPTAPRPLLLAAASLGDGQADVLVAVSGVGSPFFSAGSGPSLQVIETWSPTNRVAYDVPLEGVLGAGSEIIALAGVQASPGVAARILVGAIGASGGQLAAVEFARATDGTGAVVAQALTAASVNQLGFAPLDIAVEPAAIQPDGSTVPGTHLYIATRDPIGAAGVFGVAQLDTSTGAPQTWVPAPLNALAPTVAVAAGFVDDRLVDSSDPCSPDRFGGVPSLFVYAALDESACGSDKPIDCGIVTIDPARVGATTQLAADPARPVPPPATAPAGGNPTPVPAQDYRAPMPVPGNPTHIAIGKAPATGAQRVFTDSKIPSTACPTSSSALSPLLKIAPGTGQRYTSAVAMVTSIDGRVYWLDLSRFGPMSDVSTMKGSTRVAVTAASSIAVASTDFRFGLWNDAPPFGASSFTPSVTVDSAVLPGTIDVWPGFTDTGAWSVVYQGALPSLSARPGVLAASAGNVYAAIQSDIGGTALPTSSARWAVGAKLSDPGLGVRAGDIVVLSDLGCETTVAAVVPPDATGATVGVAAPGGAVQIAPATCLPTLGAGQFQATTITLRAAGLVLANDRLGYLGRPGIGTTADPEDQVFAVAWSDETALAQDTTDPLAPERLAIARKARRLYYPSDGPCPIPGATAGSQGTLQVGCYTGFPRLSEPFAPGPVIRFRVGVVPPTVPDPANPTPPLVRGAGVVFTTQTGLSATFRQPNTGGALPSGVFSYDRTSLSGHQDDPIRFFVPYLDDLVLFFSPSESSGSQTTIR
;
A
#
# COMPACT_ATOMS: atom_id res chain seq x y z
N MET A 1 3.32 6.40 -22.20
CA MET A 1 2.60 6.40 -20.91
C MET A 1 2.43 7.85 -20.53
N GLY A 2 1.21 8.38 -20.60
CA GLY A 2 0.92 9.81 -20.47
C GLY A 2 -0.25 10.03 -19.52
N ALA A 3 -0.09 11.02 -18.64
CA ALA A 3 -0.91 11.28 -17.46
C ALA A 3 -2.44 11.30 -17.66
N ASP A 4 -3.13 10.56 -16.80
CA ASP A 4 -4.35 11.07 -16.17
C ASP A 4 -3.93 11.90 -14.94
N ARG A 5 -4.17 13.21 -15.00
CA ARG A 5 -4.06 14.13 -13.85
C ARG A 5 -5.45 14.68 -13.55
N PRO A 6 -6.06 14.37 -12.39
CA PRO A 6 -7.19 15.12 -11.89
C PRO A 6 -6.67 16.48 -11.38
N GLY A 7 -7.00 17.57 -12.07
CA GLY A 7 -6.62 18.93 -11.62
C GLY A 7 -6.10 19.84 -12.72
N ALA A 8 -6.97 20.26 -13.65
CA ALA A 8 -6.70 21.37 -14.55
C ALA A 8 -7.93 22.27 -14.66
N THR A 9 -7.82 23.53 -14.23
CA THR A 9 -8.88 24.54 -14.38
C THR A 9 -9.05 24.94 -15.85
N VAL A 10 -10.15 24.52 -16.47
CA VAL A 10 -10.44 24.80 -17.88
C VAL A 10 -10.99 26.22 -18.06
N THR A 11 -10.13 27.18 -18.41
CA THR A 11 -10.56 28.51 -18.87
C THR A 11 -11.06 28.45 -20.32
N THR A 12 -12.38 28.31 -20.52
CA THR A 12 -13.00 28.33 -21.85
C THR A 12 -13.17 29.75 -22.39
N LYS A 13 -12.49 30.07 -23.50
CA LYS A 13 -12.80 31.27 -24.31
C LYS A 13 -14.01 30.99 -25.21
N ARG A 14 -15.09 31.77 -25.06
CA ARG A 14 -16.26 31.75 -25.96
C ARG A 14 -16.07 32.71 -27.15
N PRO A 15 -16.49 32.33 -28.37
CA PRO A 15 -17.09 33.24 -29.33
C PRO A 15 -18.63 33.24 -29.20
N ILE A 16 -19.27 34.28 -29.73
CA ILE A 16 -20.68 34.64 -29.52
C ILE A 16 -21.56 34.22 -30.72
N ALA A 17 -22.74 33.65 -30.45
CA ALA A 17 -23.87 33.65 -31.39
C ALA A 17 -25.23 33.48 -30.66
N LEU A 18 -26.26 34.23 -31.09
CA LEU A 18 -27.66 34.19 -30.63
C LEU A 18 -28.56 33.85 -31.86
N LEU A 19 -29.86 33.49 -31.81
CA LEU A 19 -30.95 33.43 -30.81
C LEU A 19 -31.97 32.37 -31.38
N ALA A 20 -32.93 31.72 -30.71
CA ALA A 20 -33.46 31.69 -29.34
C ALA A 20 -33.50 30.21 -28.84
N LEU A 21 -34.44 29.61 -28.08
CA LEU A 21 -35.72 29.98 -27.42
C LEU A 21 -35.55 29.85 -25.89
N ALA A 22 -36.22 30.73 -25.13
CA ALA A 22 -36.30 30.62 -23.67
C ALA A 22 -37.64 30.03 -23.25
N LEU A 23 -37.63 29.03 -22.35
CA LEU A 23 -38.68 28.74 -21.33
C LEU A 23 -38.32 27.48 -20.49
N ALA A 24 -37.35 27.61 -19.58
CA ALA A 24 -37.23 26.81 -18.35
C ALA A 24 -36.16 27.47 -17.43
N CYS A 25 -36.44 27.60 -16.14
CA CYS A 25 -35.60 28.31 -15.18
C CYS A 25 -34.63 27.38 -14.42
N SER A 26 -33.69 28.03 -13.70
CA SER A 26 -32.96 27.55 -12.51
C SER A 26 -32.02 26.33 -12.64
N SER A 27 -30.75 26.66 -12.90
CA SER A 27 -29.62 26.40 -11.98
C SER A 27 -29.61 25.14 -11.10
N SER A 28 -28.74 24.18 -11.44
CA SER A 28 -27.51 23.89 -10.67
C SER A 28 -26.77 22.69 -11.27
N SER A 29 -25.53 22.86 -11.71
CA SER A 29 -24.69 21.77 -12.22
C SER A 29 -23.55 21.45 -11.26
N SER A 30 -23.88 20.82 -10.13
CA SER A 30 -22.90 20.12 -9.30
C SER A 30 -22.55 18.80 -9.98
N VAL A 31 -21.36 18.72 -10.57
CA VAL A 31 -20.80 17.48 -11.11
C VAL A 31 -20.01 16.82 -9.97
N GLY A 32 -20.60 15.83 -9.30
CA GLY A 32 -20.00 15.22 -8.10
C GLY A 32 -20.81 14.07 -7.51
N SER A 33 -20.90 12.96 -8.25
CA SER A 33 -21.11 11.56 -7.78
C SER A 33 -21.64 10.71 -8.95
N ARG A 34 -20.79 9.84 -9.50
CA ARG A 34 -21.18 8.82 -10.49
C ARG A 34 -20.49 7.51 -10.16
N PHE A 35 -21.13 6.74 -9.28
CA PHE A 35 -20.77 5.37 -8.95
C PHE A 35 -22.08 4.61 -8.74
N ASP A 36 -22.58 3.96 -9.79
CA ASP A 36 -23.95 3.42 -9.87
C ASP A 36 -24.01 1.91 -9.53
N GLY A 37 -23.68 1.56 -8.28
CA GLY A 37 -24.05 0.29 -7.64
C GLY A 37 -23.86 0.32 -6.12
N PRO A 38 -24.22 -0.75 -5.38
CA PRO A 38 -24.37 -0.78 -3.93
C PRO A 38 -23.15 -0.20 -3.24
N ALA A 39 -23.34 0.89 -2.52
CA ALA A 39 -22.25 1.75 -2.09
C ALA A 39 -21.64 1.33 -0.74
N ALA A 40 -22.39 0.62 0.09
CA ALA A 40 -21.94 0.17 1.41
C ALA A 40 -22.69 -1.08 1.88
N ALA A 41 -22.09 -1.80 2.82
CA ALA A 41 -22.69 -2.93 3.53
C ALA A 41 -22.21 -2.95 4.99
N VAL A 42 -23.08 -3.35 5.92
CA VAL A 42 -22.76 -3.39 7.36
C VAL A 42 -23.54 -4.51 8.06
N SER A 43 -22.96 -5.13 9.09
CA SER A 43 -23.66 -6.06 9.96
C SER A 43 -24.36 -5.37 11.12
N PHE A 44 -25.55 -5.83 11.50
CA PHE A 44 -26.31 -5.34 12.64
C PHE A 44 -27.11 -6.47 13.30
N THR A 45 -27.51 -6.28 14.55
CA THR A 45 -28.39 -7.18 15.30
C THR A 45 -29.79 -6.57 15.39
N GLY A 46 -30.86 -7.33 15.07
CA GLY A 46 -32.23 -6.81 15.01
C GLY A 46 -33.30 -7.87 14.79
N PHE A 47 -34.54 -7.43 14.60
CA PHE A 47 -35.70 -8.29 14.33
C PHE A 47 -36.04 -8.30 12.83
N THR A 48 -36.34 -9.47 12.27
CA THR A 48 -36.82 -9.60 10.89
C THR A 48 -38.01 -10.55 10.78
N GLY A 49 -38.62 -10.65 9.60
CA GLY A 49 -39.67 -11.64 9.32
C GLY A 49 -39.19 -13.10 9.24
N LYS A 50 -37.87 -13.36 9.20
CA LYS A 50 -37.31 -14.71 9.01
C LYS A 50 -37.17 -15.50 10.32
N ALA A 51 -36.86 -14.84 11.44
CA ALA A 51 -36.60 -15.48 12.73
C ALA A 51 -37.58 -15.04 13.82
N THR A 52 -37.96 -15.96 14.71
CA THR A 52 -38.80 -15.67 15.87
C THR A 52 -37.96 -15.07 17.01
N GLY A 53 -37.48 -13.85 16.84
CA GLY A 53 -36.66 -13.15 17.83
C GLY A 53 -35.66 -12.20 17.20
N ILE A 54 -34.67 -11.83 18.00
CA ILE A 54 -33.52 -11.03 17.55
C ILE A 54 -32.48 -11.93 16.87
N GLY A 55 -31.87 -11.45 15.80
CA GLY A 55 -30.82 -12.16 15.05
C GLY A 55 -29.82 -11.18 14.45
N SER A 56 -28.67 -11.70 14.01
CA SER A 56 -27.65 -10.91 13.33
C SER A 56 -27.84 -10.97 11.82
N TYR A 57 -27.75 -9.83 11.15
CA TYR A 57 -28.06 -9.66 9.73
C TYR A 57 -27.03 -8.75 9.05
N VAL A 58 -27.00 -8.77 7.72
CA VAL A 58 -26.20 -7.84 6.92
C VAL A 58 -27.15 -6.94 6.11
N ALA A 59 -27.04 -5.63 6.30
CA ALA A 59 -27.68 -4.64 5.45
C ALA A 59 -26.75 -4.26 4.30
N VAL A 60 -27.27 -4.24 3.08
CA VAL A 60 -26.56 -3.79 1.87
C VAL A 60 -27.39 -2.70 1.20
N ALA A 61 -26.80 -1.52 0.99
CA ALA A 61 -27.43 -0.44 0.26
C ALA A 61 -27.42 -0.75 -1.24
N SER A 62 -28.55 -0.80 -1.95
CA SER A 62 -28.61 -0.86 -3.42
C SER A 62 -28.86 0.53 -4.01
N THR A 63 -28.06 0.92 -5.00
CA THR A 63 -28.22 2.23 -5.68
C THR A 63 -29.09 2.15 -6.94
N ARG A 64 -29.49 0.96 -7.40
CA ARG A 64 -30.50 0.83 -8.47
C ARG A 64 -31.93 0.90 -7.93
N GLY A 65 -32.15 0.42 -6.71
CA GLY A 65 -33.48 0.38 -6.09
C GLY A 65 -33.78 1.51 -5.11
N ASP A 66 -32.81 2.38 -4.78
CA ASP A 66 -32.90 3.35 -3.67
C ASP A 66 -33.35 2.68 -2.36
N GLU A 67 -32.86 1.46 -2.11
CA GLU A 67 -33.35 0.55 -1.06
C GLU A 67 -32.21 -0.15 -0.32
N LEU A 68 -32.43 -0.51 0.95
CA LEU A 68 -31.54 -1.43 1.67
C LEU A 68 -32.07 -2.86 1.54
N ARG A 69 -31.19 -3.80 1.20
CA ARG A 69 -31.46 -5.24 1.13
C ARG A 69 -30.91 -5.91 2.37
N ILE A 70 -31.69 -6.76 3.03
CA ILE A 70 -31.26 -7.49 4.22
C ILE A 70 -30.93 -8.94 3.87
N LEU A 71 -29.70 -9.36 4.18
CA LEU A 71 -29.20 -10.73 4.00
C LEU A 71 -29.03 -11.41 5.37
N ASP A 72 -29.29 -12.70 5.43
CA ASP A 72 -28.98 -13.53 6.58
C ASP A 72 -27.54 -14.07 6.46
N PRO A 73 -26.61 -13.77 7.38
CA PRO A 73 -25.22 -14.24 7.30
C PRO A 73 -25.07 -15.76 7.43
N SER A 74 -26.11 -16.50 7.87
CA SER A 74 -26.04 -17.96 8.05
C SER A 74 -26.11 -18.75 6.72
N ASP A 75 -27.12 -18.50 5.89
CA ASP A 75 -27.32 -19.14 4.58
C ASP A 75 -27.08 -18.20 3.39
N LEU A 76 -26.99 -16.90 3.64
CA LEU A 76 -26.71 -15.85 2.66
C LEU A 76 -27.86 -15.65 1.66
N GLU A 77 -29.03 -16.15 2.02
CA GLU A 77 -30.29 -15.84 1.36
C GLU A 77 -30.79 -14.45 1.79
N PRO A 78 -31.45 -13.71 0.89
CA PRO A 78 -32.19 -12.51 1.28
C PRO A 78 -33.28 -12.87 2.29
N VAL A 79 -33.35 -12.12 3.38
CA VAL A 79 -34.46 -12.18 4.34
C VAL A 79 -35.74 -11.84 3.59
N LEU A 80 -36.83 -12.62 3.75
CA LEU A 80 -38.09 -12.35 3.06
C LEU A 80 -38.93 -11.28 3.78
N SER A 81 -39.67 -10.49 3.00
CA SER A 81 -40.56 -9.46 3.54
C SER A 81 -41.75 -10.06 4.31
N PRO A 82 -42.25 -9.42 5.40
CA PRO A 82 -43.45 -9.88 6.09
C PRO A 82 -44.69 -9.87 5.17
N GLY A 83 -45.10 -11.05 4.71
CA GLY A 83 -46.33 -11.25 3.92
C GLY A 83 -46.14 -11.28 2.39
N VAL A 84 -44.93 -11.13 1.85
CA VAL A 84 -44.67 -11.27 0.41
C VAL A 84 -43.40 -12.07 0.14
N ALA A 85 -43.42 -12.95 -0.87
CA ALA A 85 -42.31 -13.83 -1.24
C ALA A 85 -41.15 -13.12 -1.97
N PHE A 86 -40.97 -11.81 -1.75
CA PHE A 86 -39.84 -11.04 -2.27
C PHE A 86 -38.81 -10.80 -1.16
N PRO A 87 -37.54 -10.56 -1.52
CA PRO A 87 -36.54 -10.02 -0.60
C PRO A 87 -37.08 -8.81 0.18
N LEU A 88 -36.79 -8.76 1.48
CA LEU A 88 -37.01 -7.61 2.32
C LEU A 88 -36.12 -6.48 1.81
N SER A 89 -36.76 -5.50 1.17
CA SER A 89 -36.15 -4.24 0.85
C SER A 89 -36.78 -3.10 1.64
N ILE A 90 -35.93 -2.17 2.07
CA ILE A 90 -36.29 -1.03 2.90
C ILE A 90 -36.10 0.22 2.05
N PRO A 91 -37.18 0.87 1.56
CA PRO A 91 -37.06 2.08 0.77
C PRO A 91 -36.39 3.21 1.57
N THR A 92 -35.40 3.84 0.96
CA THR A 92 -34.65 4.97 1.51
C THR A 92 -34.89 6.24 0.69
N ALA A 93 -34.50 7.40 1.22
CA ALA A 93 -34.36 8.60 0.42
C ALA A 93 -33.25 8.39 -0.63
N PRO A 94 -33.31 9.01 -1.82
CA PRO A 94 -32.57 8.55 -2.98
C PRO A 94 -31.06 8.38 -2.73
N ARG A 95 -30.53 7.22 -3.13
CA ARG A 95 -29.12 6.82 -3.11
C ARG A 95 -28.48 6.78 -1.70
N PRO A 96 -28.73 5.72 -0.91
CA PRO A 96 -27.94 5.44 0.29
C PRO A 96 -26.48 5.16 -0.08
N LEU A 97 -25.57 6.08 0.28
CA LEU A 97 -24.14 5.98 -0.07
C LEU A 97 -23.29 5.33 1.03
N LEU A 98 -23.63 5.57 2.30
CA LEU A 98 -22.88 5.08 3.45
C LEU A 98 -23.84 4.42 4.44
N LEU A 99 -23.42 3.30 5.02
CA LEU A 99 -24.14 2.56 6.06
C LEU A 99 -23.27 2.44 7.31
N ALA A 100 -23.88 2.57 8.48
CA ALA A 100 -23.25 2.24 9.74
C ALA A 100 -24.27 1.62 10.70
N ALA A 101 -23.78 0.73 11.55
CA ALA A 101 -24.53 0.17 12.65
C ALA A 101 -23.71 0.24 13.94
N ALA A 102 -24.37 0.45 15.08
CA ALA A 102 -23.72 0.52 16.37
C ALA A 102 -24.58 -0.15 17.45
N SER A 103 -23.93 -0.89 18.35
CA SER A 103 -24.65 -1.53 19.45
C SER A 103 -24.90 -0.57 20.60
N LEU A 104 -26.10 -0.66 21.19
CA LEU A 104 -26.47 0.04 22.42
C LEU A 104 -25.92 -0.66 23.68
N GLY A 105 -25.26 -1.81 23.54
CA GLY A 105 -24.62 -2.54 24.65
C GLY A 105 -25.60 -3.21 25.63
N ASP A 106 -26.89 -3.25 25.31
CA ASP A 106 -27.97 -3.84 26.11
C ASP A 106 -28.39 -5.25 25.67
N GLY A 107 -27.73 -5.79 24.64
CA GLY A 107 -28.06 -7.09 24.03
C GLY A 107 -29.39 -7.10 23.27
N GLN A 108 -29.97 -5.92 22.98
CA GLN A 108 -31.15 -5.74 22.14
C GLN A 108 -30.73 -5.21 20.74
N ALA A 109 -31.70 -4.79 19.92
CA ALA A 109 -31.45 -4.41 18.53
C ALA A 109 -30.52 -3.20 18.39
N ASP A 110 -29.47 -3.33 17.57
CA ASP A 110 -28.50 -2.29 17.28
C ASP A 110 -29.15 -1.12 16.50
N VAL A 111 -28.58 0.09 16.57
CA VAL A 111 -28.99 1.15 15.66
C VAL A 111 -28.39 0.86 14.27
N LEU A 112 -29.20 0.98 13.22
CA LEU A 112 -28.77 0.94 11.82
C LEU A 112 -29.15 2.27 11.17
N VAL A 113 -28.20 2.89 10.47
CA VAL A 113 -28.44 4.14 9.73
C VAL A 113 -27.93 4.08 8.29
N ALA A 114 -28.60 4.82 7.42
CA ALA A 114 -28.13 5.13 6.07
C ALA A 114 -27.95 6.65 5.91
N VAL A 115 -26.88 7.09 5.26
CA VAL A 115 -26.71 8.48 4.86
C VAL A 115 -27.50 8.74 3.58
N SER A 116 -28.32 9.80 3.58
CA SER A 116 -28.89 10.37 2.36
C SER A 116 -28.44 11.81 2.16
N GLY A 117 -28.13 12.16 0.90
CA GLY A 117 -27.70 13.50 0.49
C GLY A 117 -28.82 14.53 0.43
N VAL A 118 -30.08 14.12 0.64
CA VAL A 118 -31.28 14.97 0.77
C VAL A 118 -32.21 14.34 1.80
N GLY A 119 -32.82 15.16 2.66
CA GLY A 119 -33.83 14.69 3.60
C GLY A 119 -35.00 13.98 2.91
N SER A 120 -35.59 12.97 3.57
CA SER A 120 -36.72 12.24 2.99
C SER A 120 -37.92 13.18 2.81
N PRO A 121 -38.54 13.26 1.62
CA PRO A 121 -39.72 14.11 1.40
C PRO A 121 -40.93 13.67 2.26
N PHE A 122 -40.87 12.50 2.90
CA PHE A 122 -41.89 11.99 3.81
C PHE A 122 -41.67 12.39 5.28
N PHE A 123 -40.44 12.74 5.69
CA PHE A 123 -40.09 12.96 7.10
C PHE A 123 -39.35 14.29 7.37
N SER A 124 -38.76 14.91 6.35
CA SER A 124 -37.96 16.14 6.45
C SER A 124 -38.30 17.10 5.31
N ALA A 125 -38.48 18.38 5.65
CA ALA A 125 -38.59 19.47 4.66
C ALA A 125 -37.22 20.12 4.35
N GLY A 126 -36.13 19.59 4.91
CA GLY A 126 -34.77 20.12 4.74
C GLY A 126 -34.04 19.56 3.52
N SER A 127 -33.32 20.43 2.82
CA SER A 127 -32.51 20.06 1.63
C SER A 127 -31.10 19.58 1.95
N GLY A 128 -30.64 19.69 3.20
CA GLY A 128 -29.31 19.25 3.63
C GLY A 128 -29.20 17.76 3.96
N PRO A 129 -27.98 17.31 4.33
CA PRO A 129 -27.70 15.90 4.63
C PRO A 129 -28.38 15.42 5.92
N SER A 130 -28.77 14.15 5.94
CA SER A 130 -29.41 13.50 7.09
C SER A 130 -29.05 12.02 7.23
N LEU A 131 -29.08 11.51 8.47
CA LEU A 131 -29.06 10.07 8.74
C LEU A 131 -30.51 9.56 8.76
N GLN A 132 -30.81 8.56 7.94
CA GLN A 132 -32.07 7.83 8.01
C GLN A 132 -31.92 6.67 9.00
N VAL A 133 -32.72 6.66 10.05
CA VAL A 133 -32.69 5.61 11.07
C VAL A 133 -33.60 4.48 10.66
N ILE A 134 -33.07 3.27 10.60
CA ILE A 134 -33.80 2.07 10.19
C ILE A 134 -34.33 1.36 11.43
N GLU A 135 -35.59 0.96 11.40
CA GLU A 135 -36.28 0.24 12.49
C GLU A 135 -35.78 -1.21 12.57
N THR A 136 -34.86 -1.47 13.50
CA THR A 136 -34.27 -2.79 13.79
C THR A 136 -34.91 -3.49 14.99
N TRP A 137 -35.62 -2.76 15.85
CA TRP A 137 -36.22 -3.23 17.10
C TRP A 137 -37.62 -3.86 16.93
N SER A 138 -38.14 -3.93 15.71
CA SER A 138 -39.39 -4.62 15.38
C SER A 138 -39.35 -5.19 13.95
N PRO A 139 -40.16 -6.22 13.64
CA PRO A 139 -40.07 -6.90 12.34
C PRO A 139 -40.56 -6.06 11.15
N THR A 140 -41.05 -4.83 11.36
CA THR A 140 -41.54 -3.92 10.32
C THR A 140 -40.45 -3.39 9.37
N ASN A 141 -39.18 -3.32 9.81
CA ASN A 141 -38.01 -3.02 8.96
C ASN A 141 -38.24 -1.89 7.95
N ARG A 142 -38.45 -0.67 8.46
CA ARG A 142 -38.72 0.56 7.68
C ARG A 142 -37.79 1.69 8.12
N VAL A 143 -37.71 2.77 7.36
CA VAL A 143 -37.21 4.05 7.88
C VAL A 143 -38.13 4.51 9.00
N ALA A 144 -37.58 4.71 10.20
CA ALA A 144 -38.30 5.14 11.39
C ALA A 144 -38.44 6.67 11.43
N TYR A 145 -37.34 7.39 11.19
CA TYR A 145 -37.25 8.85 11.13
C TYR A 145 -35.89 9.28 10.54
N ASP A 146 -35.78 10.56 10.16
CA ASP A 146 -34.52 11.18 9.74
C ASP A 146 -33.91 12.00 10.89
N VAL A 147 -32.57 12.03 10.99
CA VAL A 147 -31.80 12.93 11.86
C VAL A 147 -31.11 13.97 10.96
N PRO A 148 -31.55 15.25 10.96
CA PRO A 148 -30.96 16.29 10.13
C PRO A 148 -29.61 16.74 10.68
N LEU A 149 -28.59 16.80 9.80
CA LEU A 149 -27.21 17.15 10.18
C LEU A 149 -26.81 18.58 9.77
N GLU A 150 -27.55 19.21 8.85
CA GLU A 150 -27.29 20.55 8.34
C GLU A 150 -27.14 21.61 9.45
N GLY A 151 -27.95 21.50 10.52
CA GLY A 151 -27.93 22.43 11.65
C GLY A 151 -26.67 22.35 12.54
N VAL A 152 -25.84 21.31 12.39
CA VAL A 152 -24.58 21.16 13.16
C VAL A 152 -23.33 21.12 12.28
N LEU A 153 -23.39 20.49 11.10
CA LEU A 153 -22.27 20.49 10.14
C LEU A 153 -22.16 21.83 9.38
N GLY A 154 -23.30 22.49 9.16
CA GLY A 154 -23.44 23.67 8.31
C GLY A 154 -23.92 23.32 6.89
N ALA A 155 -24.59 24.29 6.26
CA ALA A 155 -25.14 24.15 4.91
C ALA A 155 -24.05 23.86 3.87
N GLY A 156 -24.34 22.92 2.96
CA GLY A 156 -23.42 22.51 1.89
C GLY A 156 -22.30 21.57 2.32
N SER A 157 -22.35 21.01 3.54
CA SER A 157 -21.39 19.99 3.98
C SER A 157 -21.65 18.64 3.29
N GLU A 158 -20.59 17.99 2.81
CA GLU A 158 -20.62 16.67 2.19
C GLU A 158 -20.18 15.61 3.20
N ILE A 159 -20.98 14.56 3.39
CA ILE A 159 -20.62 13.42 4.25
C ILE A 159 -19.81 12.43 3.41
N ILE A 160 -18.60 12.12 3.86
CA ILE A 160 -17.64 11.31 3.12
C ILE A 160 -17.21 10.03 3.86
N ALA A 161 -17.38 9.98 5.19
CA ALA A 161 -17.07 8.80 6.00
C ALA A 161 -18.11 8.61 7.12
N LEU A 162 -18.31 7.36 7.52
CA LEU A 162 -19.31 7.00 8.53
C LEU A 162 -18.83 5.78 9.32
N ALA A 163 -18.92 5.82 10.66
CA ALA A 163 -18.56 4.69 11.51
C ALA A 163 -19.52 4.53 12.69
N GLY A 164 -19.82 3.30 13.08
CA GLY A 164 -20.59 2.99 14.29
C GLY A 164 -19.68 2.61 15.45
N VAL A 165 -19.95 3.17 16.63
CA VAL A 165 -19.16 2.95 17.86
C VAL A 165 -20.09 2.60 19.01
N GLN A 166 -19.78 1.52 19.71
CA GLN A 166 -20.38 1.20 21.00
C GLN A 166 -19.83 2.17 22.06
N ALA A 167 -20.70 2.96 22.69
CA ALA A 167 -20.28 3.79 23.83
C ALA A 167 -20.11 2.96 25.11
N SER A 168 -19.53 3.57 26.14
CA SER A 168 -19.29 2.94 27.44
C SER A 168 -20.59 2.37 28.06
N PRO A 169 -20.51 1.32 28.90
CA PRO A 169 -21.69 0.69 29.49
C PRO A 169 -22.62 1.70 30.19
N GLY A 170 -23.88 1.75 29.75
CA GLY A 170 -24.89 2.72 30.24
C GLY A 170 -25.01 4.01 29.41
N VAL A 171 -24.28 4.14 28.30
CA VAL A 171 -24.31 5.30 27.39
C VAL A 171 -24.93 4.93 26.04
N ALA A 172 -25.49 5.94 25.36
CA ALA A 172 -26.08 5.86 24.03
C ALA A 172 -25.08 5.38 22.95
N ALA A 173 -25.51 4.51 22.02
CA ALA A 173 -24.73 4.12 20.85
C ALA A 173 -24.37 5.34 20.00
N ARG A 174 -23.19 5.35 19.36
CA ARG A 174 -22.70 6.50 18.59
C ARG A 174 -22.57 6.17 17.11
N ILE A 175 -23.11 7.02 16.26
CA ILE A 175 -22.72 7.10 14.85
C ILE A 175 -21.83 8.31 14.66
N LEU A 176 -20.64 8.09 14.13
CA LEU A 176 -19.68 9.11 13.77
C LEU A 176 -19.82 9.45 12.29
N VAL A 177 -19.95 10.74 11.99
CA VAL A 177 -20.16 11.29 10.66
C VAL A 177 -18.97 12.17 10.30
N GLY A 178 -18.11 11.68 9.40
CA GLY A 178 -17.01 12.44 8.83
C GLY A 178 -17.51 13.26 7.64
N ALA A 179 -17.30 14.57 7.67
CA ALA A 179 -17.79 15.49 6.65
C ALA A 179 -16.75 16.54 6.24
N ILE A 180 -16.88 17.09 5.03
CA ILE A 180 -16.18 18.28 4.57
C ILE A 180 -17.20 19.41 4.43
N GLY A 181 -16.94 20.55 5.08
CA GLY A 181 -17.74 21.76 4.94
C GLY A 181 -16.89 23.00 4.65
N ALA A 182 -17.53 24.18 4.63
CA ALA A 182 -16.85 25.44 4.37
C ALA A 182 -15.77 25.81 5.42
N SER A 183 -15.78 25.18 6.60
CA SER A 183 -14.75 25.33 7.65
C SER A 183 -13.61 24.30 7.58
N GLY A 184 -13.60 23.45 6.55
CA GLY A 184 -12.71 22.28 6.45
C GLY A 184 -13.40 20.99 6.89
N GLY A 185 -12.60 19.98 7.24
CA GLY A 185 -13.13 18.69 7.68
C GLY A 185 -13.57 18.66 9.14
N GLN A 186 -14.67 17.92 9.38
CA GLN A 186 -15.38 17.85 10.66
C GLN A 186 -15.74 16.40 11.00
N LEU A 187 -15.95 16.13 12.29
CA LEU A 187 -16.50 14.88 12.80
C LEU A 187 -17.68 15.17 13.73
N ALA A 188 -18.89 14.78 13.35
CA ALA A 188 -20.06 14.84 14.23
C ALA A 188 -20.32 13.47 14.87
N ALA A 189 -20.65 13.42 16.17
CA ALA A 189 -21.15 12.21 16.82
C ALA A 189 -22.64 12.35 17.12
N VAL A 190 -23.44 11.46 16.53
CA VAL A 190 -24.88 11.32 16.77
C VAL A 190 -25.08 10.20 17.78
N GLU A 191 -25.62 10.54 18.96
CA GLU A 191 -25.87 9.58 20.03
C GLU A 191 -27.30 9.02 19.98
N PHE A 192 -27.48 7.73 20.23
CA PHE A 192 -28.74 6.99 20.13
C PHE A 192 -29.01 6.17 21.40
N ALA A 193 -30.17 6.37 22.02
CA ALA A 193 -30.57 5.64 23.23
C ALA A 193 -31.93 4.93 23.04
N ARG A 194 -32.29 4.03 23.96
CA ARG A 194 -33.66 3.50 24.03
C ARG A 194 -34.64 4.60 24.48
N ALA A 195 -35.81 4.63 23.88
CA ALA A 195 -36.92 5.47 24.32
C ALA A 195 -37.39 5.07 25.73
N THR A 196 -37.64 6.06 26.58
CA THR A 196 -38.08 5.86 27.98
C THR A 196 -39.58 5.56 28.10
N ASP A 197 -40.29 5.47 26.98
CA ASP A 197 -41.74 5.22 26.91
C ASP A 197 -42.11 3.71 26.99
N GLY A 198 -41.11 2.83 27.09
CA GLY A 198 -41.29 1.38 27.18
C GLY A 198 -41.50 0.69 25.83
N THR A 199 -41.41 1.40 24.70
CA THR A 199 -41.54 0.81 23.36
C THR A 199 -40.31 0.02 22.92
N GLY A 200 -39.15 0.26 23.53
CA GLY A 200 -37.85 -0.28 23.10
C GLY A 200 -37.28 0.39 21.84
N ALA A 201 -37.96 1.39 21.28
CA ALA A 201 -37.51 2.12 20.10
C ALA A 201 -36.16 2.83 20.34
N VAL A 202 -35.37 2.99 19.28
CA VAL A 202 -34.13 3.78 19.34
C VAL A 202 -34.42 5.22 18.96
N VAL A 203 -34.02 6.17 19.81
CA VAL A 203 -34.17 7.62 19.62
C VAL A 203 -32.82 8.32 19.59
N ALA A 204 -32.62 9.19 18.60
CA ALA A 204 -31.47 10.09 18.56
C ALA A 204 -31.55 11.15 19.67
N GLN A 205 -30.42 11.43 20.30
CA GLN A 205 -30.27 12.55 21.24
C GLN A 205 -30.20 13.88 20.48
N ALA A 206 -30.53 14.97 21.17
CA ALA A 206 -30.52 16.30 20.58
C ALA A 206 -29.10 16.70 20.15
N LEU A 207 -28.91 16.92 18.85
CA LEU A 207 -27.65 17.40 18.29
C LEU A 207 -27.40 18.86 18.68
N THR A 208 -26.16 19.16 19.07
CA THR A 208 -25.72 20.51 19.43
C THR A 208 -24.34 20.79 18.83
N ALA A 209 -23.85 22.02 18.92
CA ALA A 209 -22.47 22.33 18.52
C ALA A 209 -21.42 21.48 19.26
N ALA A 210 -21.71 21.03 20.49
CA ALA A 210 -20.82 20.16 21.27
C ALA A 210 -20.71 18.73 20.71
N SER A 211 -21.63 18.34 19.83
CA SER A 211 -21.62 17.07 19.10
C SER A 211 -20.61 17.07 17.93
N VAL A 212 -20.01 18.21 17.58
CA VAL A 212 -19.11 18.37 16.43
C VAL A 212 -17.68 18.70 16.86
N ASN A 213 -16.72 18.01 16.25
CA ASN A 213 -15.30 18.30 16.32
C ASN A 213 -14.82 18.91 14.99
N GLN A 214 -14.04 19.98 15.04
CA GLN A 214 -13.38 20.57 13.87
C GLN A 214 -11.99 19.93 13.73
N LEU A 215 -11.87 18.92 12.87
CA LEU A 215 -10.62 18.16 12.70
C LEU A 215 -9.51 18.99 12.05
N GLY A 216 -9.88 19.90 11.15
CA GLY A 216 -8.94 20.68 10.33
C GLY A 216 -8.39 19.93 9.10
N PHE A 217 -8.80 18.67 8.91
CA PHE A 217 -8.45 17.80 7.78
C PHE A 217 -9.68 16.98 7.34
N ALA A 218 -9.76 16.61 6.06
CA ALA A 218 -10.85 15.78 5.53
C ALA A 218 -10.77 14.32 6.03
N PRO A 219 -11.80 13.79 6.73
CA PRO A 219 -11.82 12.40 7.20
C PRO A 219 -12.28 11.45 6.07
N LEU A 220 -11.35 10.84 5.34
CA LEU A 220 -11.67 10.00 4.17
C LEU A 220 -12.20 8.62 4.53
N ASP A 221 -11.71 8.05 5.63
CA ASP A 221 -12.12 6.74 6.15
C ASP A 221 -11.94 6.73 7.67
N ILE A 222 -12.74 5.95 8.40
CA ILE A 222 -12.77 5.93 9.87
C ILE A 222 -12.79 4.47 10.36
N ALA A 223 -11.68 4.03 10.91
CA ALA A 223 -11.59 2.77 11.65
C ALA A 223 -11.80 3.00 13.15
N VAL A 224 -12.54 2.11 13.77
CA VAL A 224 -12.71 2.03 15.23
C VAL A 224 -11.70 1.03 15.78
N GLU A 225 -11.08 1.34 16.92
CA GLU A 225 -10.27 0.36 17.64
C GLU A 225 -11.12 -0.91 17.91
N PRO A 226 -10.69 -2.10 17.46
CA PRO A 226 -11.46 -3.31 17.68
C PRO A 226 -11.51 -3.64 19.17
N ALA A 227 -12.61 -4.22 19.65
CA ALA A 227 -12.67 -4.67 21.05
C ALA A 227 -11.54 -5.67 21.36
N ALA A 228 -10.77 -5.37 22.41
CA ALA A 228 -9.73 -6.26 22.93
C ALA A 228 -10.37 -7.43 23.66
N ILE A 229 -9.76 -8.62 23.56
CA ILE A 229 -10.20 -9.83 24.23
C ILE A 229 -9.20 -10.11 25.35
N GLN A 230 -9.67 -10.13 26.59
CA GLN A 230 -8.85 -10.42 27.76
C GLN A 230 -8.63 -11.92 27.92
N PRO A 231 -7.57 -12.36 28.65
CA PRO A 231 -7.29 -13.78 28.88
C PRO A 231 -8.41 -14.56 29.62
N ASP A 232 -9.33 -13.86 30.29
CA ASP A 232 -10.51 -14.45 30.93
C ASP A 232 -11.73 -14.58 29.99
N GLY A 233 -11.59 -14.17 28.73
CA GLY A 233 -12.65 -14.16 27.72
C GLY A 233 -13.54 -12.92 27.73
N SER A 234 -13.33 -11.97 28.65
CA SER A 234 -14.06 -10.70 28.65
C SER A 234 -13.61 -9.80 27.48
N THR A 235 -14.53 -8.97 26.99
CA THR A 235 -14.24 -7.99 25.93
C THR A 235 -14.16 -6.58 26.51
N VAL A 236 -13.10 -5.86 26.15
CA VAL A 236 -12.94 -4.43 26.44
C VAL A 236 -13.21 -3.67 25.14
N PRO A 237 -14.23 -2.80 25.06
CA PRO A 237 -14.47 -1.96 23.88
C PRO A 237 -13.23 -1.12 23.54
N GLY A 238 -12.95 -0.94 22.26
CA GLY A 238 -11.92 0.00 21.83
C GLY A 238 -12.31 1.43 22.20
N THR A 239 -11.32 2.26 22.53
CA THR A 239 -11.53 3.66 22.91
C THR A 239 -11.02 4.64 21.87
N HIS A 240 -10.23 4.17 20.91
CA HIS A 240 -9.65 5.02 19.88
C HIS A 240 -10.37 4.95 18.54
N LEU A 241 -10.31 6.06 17.81
CA LEU A 241 -10.62 6.14 16.39
C LEU A 241 -9.34 6.39 15.61
N TYR A 242 -9.29 5.86 14.40
CA TYR A 242 -8.20 6.05 13.45
C TYR A 242 -8.80 6.55 12.15
N ILE A 243 -8.38 7.73 11.70
CA ILE A 243 -8.98 8.44 10.56
C ILE A 243 -7.94 8.60 9.45
N ALA A 244 -8.24 8.09 8.25
CA ALA A 244 -7.43 8.31 7.07
C ALA A 244 -7.64 9.72 6.51
N THR A 245 -6.59 10.36 6.02
CA THR A 245 -6.70 11.68 5.39
C THR A 245 -5.58 11.97 4.41
N ARG A 246 -5.92 12.79 3.41
CA ARG A 246 -4.98 13.37 2.45
C ARG A 246 -4.26 14.60 3.00
N ASP A 247 -4.85 15.27 3.97
CA ASP A 247 -4.37 16.56 4.46
C ASP A 247 -3.32 16.38 5.58
N PRO A 248 -2.46 17.38 5.81
CA PRO A 248 -1.55 17.38 6.95
C PRO A 248 -2.30 17.45 8.30
N ILE A 249 -1.92 16.59 9.24
CA ILE A 249 -2.52 16.50 10.58
C ILE A 249 -1.72 17.35 11.57
N GLY A 250 -2.43 18.25 12.26
CA GLY A 250 -1.88 19.08 13.33
C GLY A 250 -0.87 20.14 12.87
N ALA A 251 -0.42 20.98 13.81
CA ALA A 251 0.47 22.11 13.51
C ALA A 251 1.87 21.70 12.98
N ALA A 252 2.28 20.45 13.23
CA ALA A 252 3.54 19.90 12.72
C ALA A 252 3.47 19.43 11.26
N GLY A 253 2.27 19.37 10.67
CA GLY A 253 2.08 19.02 9.26
C GLY A 253 2.32 17.55 8.94
N VAL A 254 1.96 16.62 9.83
CA VAL A 254 2.26 15.19 9.68
C VAL A 254 1.25 14.51 8.75
N PHE A 255 1.72 13.75 7.77
CA PHE A 255 0.86 12.94 6.92
C PHE A 255 0.72 11.51 7.46
N GLY A 256 -0.49 10.97 7.37
CA GLY A 256 -0.77 9.59 7.77
C GLY A 256 -2.19 9.42 8.27
N VAL A 257 -2.33 8.94 9.50
CA VAL A 257 -3.61 8.65 10.16
C VAL A 257 -3.75 9.56 11.38
N ALA A 258 -4.95 10.08 11.64
CA ALA A 258 -5.23 10.78 12.89
C ALA A 258 -5.84 9.81 13.92
N GLN A 259 -5.27 9.76 15.12
CA GLN A 259 -5.83 9.06 16.26
C GLN A 259 -6.67 10.02 17.13
N LEU A 260 -7.86 9.60 17.53
CA LEU A 260 -8.68 10.29 18.54
C LEU A 260 -8.94 9.34 19.70
N ASP A 261 -8.72 9.80 20.94
CA ASP A 261 -9.22 9.12 22.13
C ASP A 261 -10.67 9.56 22.39
N THR A 262 -11.58 8.60 22.48
CA THR A 262 -13.02 8.80 22.74
C THR A 262 -13.47 8.25 24.10
N SER A 263 -12.54 7.77 24.92
CA SER A 263 -12.79 7.22 26.27
C SER A 263 -13.46 8.22 27.21
N THR A 264 -13.19 9.52 27.01
CA THR A 264 -13.68 10.60 27.87
C THR A 264 -14.05 11.85 27.06
N GLY A 265 -14.81 12.74 27.68
CA GLY A 265 -15.18 14.03 27.11
C GLY A 265 -16.32 13.99 26.08
N ALA A 266 -16.68 15.19 25.61
CA ALA A 266 -17.63 15.37 24.51
C ALA A 266 -16.87 15.41 23.17
N PRO A 267 -17.51 15.12 22.02
CA PRO A 267 -16.86 15.09 20.71
C PRO A 267 -16.00 16.33 20.41
N GLN A 268 -16.52 17.52 20.73
CA GLN A 268 -15.82 18.82 20.62
C GLN A 268 -14.46 18.92 21.37
N THR A 269 -14.16 18.01 22.30
CA THR A 269 -12.92 18.02 23.11
C THR A 269 -11.86 17.01 22.67
N TRP A 270 -12.17 16.11 21.73
CA TRP A 270 -11.18 15.13 21.25
C TRP A 270 -10.09 15.86 20.42
N VAL A 271 -8.82 15.57 20.68
CA VAL A 271 -7.69 16.22 19.99
C VAL A 271 -7.05 15.22 19.03
N PRO A 272 -6.98 15.50 17.72
CA PRO A 272 -6.29 14.63 16.76
C PRO A 272 -4.80 14.51 17.10
N ALA A 273 -4.38 13.29 17.47
CA ALA A 273 -2.97 12.93 17.59
C ALA A 273 -2.48 12.37 16.24
N PRO A 274 -1.42 12.92 15.63
CA PRO A 274 -0.93 12.40 14.37
C PRO A 274 -0.20 11.06 14.54
N LEU A 275 -0.49 10.12 13.64
CA LEU A 275 0.27 8.90 13.41
C LEU A 275 0.99 9.00 12.06
N ASN A 276 2.31 9.19 12.10
CA ASN A 276 3.12 9.45 10.92
C ASN A 276 3.27 8.20 10.02
N ALA A 277 2.64 8.24 8.84
CA ALA A 277 2.72 7.20 7.82
C ALA A 277 3.75 7.51 6.70
N LEU A 278 4.46 8.65 6.80
CA LEU A 278 5.34 9.23 5.78
C LEU A 278 4.69 9.65 4.45
N ALA A 279 3.42 9.33 4.23
CA ALA A 279 2.61 9.77 3.10
C ALA A 279 1.13 9.96 3.50
N PRO A 280 0.35 10.77 2.74
CA PRO A 280 -1.10 10.86 2.87
C PRO A 280 -1.78 9.48 2.75
N THR A 281 -2.94 9.32 3.39
CA THR A 281 -3.68 8.03 3.40
C THR A 281 -5.10 8.17 2.87
N VAL A 282 -5.64 7.07 2.32
CA VAL A 282 -6.99 7.04 1.71
C VAL A 282 -7.96 6.06 2.38
N ALA A 283 -7.44 5.04 3.07
CA ALA A 283 -8.23 4.03 3.78
C ALA A 283 -7.48 3.58 5.04
N VAL A 284 -8.20 3.13 6.07
CA VAL A 284 -7.63 2.71 7.35
C VAL A 284 -8.41 1.56 7.98
N ALA A 285 -7.71 0.65 8.65
CA ALA A 285 -8.28 -0.37 9.52
C ALA A 285 -7.42 -0.58 10.77
N ALA A 286 -8.01 -0.99 11.88
CA ALA A 286 -7.30 -1.31 13.11
C ALA A 286 -7.54 -2.76 13.53
N GLY A 287 -6.47 -3.44 13.99
CA GLY A 287 -6.49 -4.87 14.25
C GLY A 287 -5.55 -5.26 15.38
N PHE A 288 -6.01 -6.12 16.29
CA PHE A 288 -5.09 -6.88 17.15
C PHE A 288 -4.50 -8.03 16.35
N VAL A 289 -3.18 -8.04 16.19
CA VAL A 289 -2.44 -9.05 15.43
C VAL A 289 -1.30 -9.59 16.27
N ASP A 290 -1.22 -10.90 16.36
CA ASP A 290 -0.09 -11.63 16.92
C ASP A 290 0.88 -11.98 15.77
N ASP A 291 2.07 -11.37 15.78
CA ASP A 291 3.07 -11.57 14.75
C ASP A 291 3.67 -12.98 14.79
N ARG A 292 4.04 -13.51 13.62
CA ARG A 292 4.73 -14.81 13.52
C ARG A 292 6.13 -14.71 14.13
N LEU A 293 6.46 -15.62 15.04
CA LEU A 293 7.81 -15.81 15.56
C LEU A 293 8.71 -16.43 14.49
N VAL A 294 9.72 -15.67 14.07
CA VAL A 294 10.75 -16.10 13.11
C VAL A 294 11.89 -16.79 13.85
N ASP A 295 11.97 -18.12 13.72
CA ASP A 295 13.05 -18.96 14.27
C ASP A 295 13.45 -20.01 13.23
N SER A 296 14.63 -19.87 12.63
CA SER A 296 15.13 -20.79 11.60
C SER A 296 15.51 -22.17 12.14
N SER A 297 15.66 -22.32 13.46
CA SER A 297 15.96 -23.58 14.13
C SER A 297 14.72 -24.37 14.52
N ASP A 298 13.55 -23.70 14.56
CA ASP A 298 12.27 -24.32 14.92
C ASP A 298 11.51 -24.78 13.66
N PRO A 299 11.35 -26.10 13.43
CA PRO A 299 10.56 -26.62 12.31
C PRO A 299 9.10 -26.11 12.28
N CYS A 300 8.60 -25.63 13.42
CA CYS A 300 7.24 -25.17 13.63
C CYS A 300 7.11 -23.63 13.53
N SER A 301 8.22 -22.89 13.38
CA SER A 301 8.21 -21.42 13.19
C SER A 301 7.24 -20.91 12.11
N PRO A 302 6.99 -21.61 10.97
CA PRO A 302 6.04 -21.15 9.97
C PRO A 302 4.64 -20.83 10.50
N ASP A 303 4.17 -21.51 11.55
CA ASP A 303 2.86 -21.36 12.19
C ASP A 303 2.96 -21.06 13.71
N ARG A 304 4.09 -20.51 14.17
CA ARG A 304 4.31 -20.11 15.57
C ARG A 304 4.14 -18.60 15.74
N PHE A 305 3.41 -18.19 16.78
CA PHE A 305 3.08 -16.79 17.07
C PHE A 305 3.54 -16.39 18.47
N GLY A 306 3.58 -15.08 18.76
CA GLY A 306 4.09 -14.53 20.03
C GLY A 306 3.22 -14.86 21.25
N GLY A 307 1.94 -15.15 21.05
CA GLY A 307 0.95 -15.36 22.11
C GLY A 307 0.41 -14.05 22.73
N VAL A 308 0.81 -12.89 22.18
CA VAL A 308 0.41 -11.57 22.67
C VAL A 308 0.07 -10.67 21.48
N PRO A 309 -1.22 -10.60 21.08
CA PRO A 309 -1.66 -9.72 20.01
C PRO A 309 -1.36 -8.24 20.33
N SER A 310 -0.72 -7.55 19.39
CA SER A 310 -0.46 -6.11 19.46
C SER A 310 -1.48 -5.35 18.60
N LEU A 311 -1.87 -4.16 19.04
CA LEU A 311 -2.74 -3.30 18.24
C LEU A 311 -1.91 -2.64 17.13
N PHE A 312 -2.28 -2.89 15.88
CA PHE A 312 -1.72 -2.20 14.72
C PHE A 312 -2.82 -1.48 13.93
N VAL A 313 -2.42 -0.38 13.30
CA VAL A 313 -3.25 0.40 12.39
C VAL A 313 -2.67 0.22 10.99
N TYR A 314 -3.50 -0.24 10.07
CA TYR A 314 -3.15 -0.50 8.68
C TYR A 314 -3.73 0.61 7.82
N ALA A 315 -2.91 1.30 7.05
CA ALA A 315 -3.36 2.43 6.25
C ALA A 315 -2.90 2.32 4.78
N ALA A 316 -3.81 2.59 3.87
CA ALA A 316 -3.51 2.67 2.44
C ALA A 316 -2.89 4.02 2.12
N LEU A 317 -1.67 4.02 1.56
CA LEU A 317 -0.99 5.24 1.13
C LEU A 317 -1.54 5.75 -0.21
N ASP A 318 -1.55 7.08 -0.38
CA ASP A 318 -1.92 7.73 -1.63
C ASP A 318 -0.77 7.72 -2.66
N GLU A 319 -1.02 7.12 -3.84
CA GLU A 319 -0.04 7.00 -4.93
C GLU A 319 0.50 8.34 -5.48
N SER A 320 -0.17 9.46 -5.22
CA SER A 320 0.38 10.78 -5.57
C SER A 320 1.63 11.17 -4.75
N ALA A 321 1.86 10.51 -3.62
CA ALA A 321 2.85 10.88 -2.61
C ALA A 321 3.69 9.71 -2.06
N CYS A 322 3.45 8.46 -2.50
CA CYS A 322 4.32 7.31 -2.28
C CYS A 322 5.00 6.83 -3.59
N GLY A 323 6.00 5.94 -3.47
CA GLY A 323 6.71 5.35 -4.61
C GLY A 323 8.24 5.52 -4.55
N SER A 324 8.94 5.11 -5.61
CA SER A 324 10.40 4.97 -5.64
C SER A 324 11.21 6.28 -5.64
N ASP A 325 10.55 7.43 -5.80
CA ASP A 325 11.10 8.78 -5.64
C ASP A 325 10.52 9.51 -4.40
N LYS A 326 9.86 8.77 -3.50
CA LYS A 326 9.18 9.30 -2.30
C LYS A 326 9.83 8.74 -1.02
N PRO A 327 9.49 9.27 0.17
CA PRO A 327 10.03 8.77 1.44
C PRO A 327 9.68 7.29 1.73
N ILE A 328 8.60 6.79 1.11
CA ILE A 328 8.04 5.46 1.34
C ILE A 328 7.41 4.92 0.05
N ASP A 329 7.50 3.60 -0.16
CA ASP A 329 6.86 2.90 -1.28
C ASP A 329 5.32 2.94 -1.19
N CYS A 330 4.61 2.55 -2.25
CA CYS A 330 3.15 2.47 -2.23
C CYS A 330 2.64 1.10 -1.74
N GLY A 331 1.46 1.11 -1.11
CA GLY A 331 0.81 -0.08 -0.57
C GLY A 331 0.13 0.21 0.77
N ILE A 332 0.02 -0.83 1.60
CA ILE A 332 -0.52 -0.73 2.96
C ILE A 332 0.63 -0.66 3.97
N VAL A 333 0.72 0.44 4.71
CA VAL A 333 1.64 0.57 5.86
C VAL A 333 1.05 -0.06 7.11
N THR A 334 1.93 -0.52 7.99
CA THR A 334 1.59 -0.91 9.37
C THR A 334 2.15 0.14 10.33
N ILE A 335 1.24 0.81 11.04
CA ILE A 335 1.52 1.78 12.09
C ILE A 335 1.34 1.09 13.44
N ASP A 336 2.24 1.36 14.38
CA ASP A 336 2.21 0.91 15.76
C ASP A 336 1.87 2.12 16.67
N PRO A 337 0.61 2.26 17.13
CA PRO A 337 0.19 3.37 17.97
C PRO A 337 0.94 3.48 19.30
N ALA A 338 1.60 2.41 19.77
CA ALA A 338 2.38 2.45 21.01
C ALA A 338 3.71 3.22 20.87
N ARG A 339 4.17 3.51 19.65
CA ARG A 339 5.42 4.25 19.35
C ARG A 339 5.29 5.78 19.43
N VAL A 340 4.44 6.29 20.32
CA VAL A 340 4.22 7.74 20.47
C VAL A 340 5.53 8.46 20.78
N GLY A 341 5.88 9.45 19.98
CA GLY A 341 7.11 10.26 20.13
C GLY A 341 8.34 9.77 19.36
N ALA A 342 8.26 8.63 18.66
CA ALA A 342 9.28 8.24 17.69
C ALA A 342 9.25 9.13 16.42
N THR A 343 10.36 9.19 15.69
CA THR A 343 10.47 9.95 14.41
C THR A 343 9.50 9.43 13.34
N THR A 344 9.19 8.14 13.39
CA THR A 344 8.07 7.52 12.66
C THR A 344 7.32 6.59 13.61
N GLN A 345 5.99 6.48 13.46
CA GLN A 345 5.17 5.50 14.21
C GLN A 345 4.94 4.22 13.41
N LEU A 346 5.76 3.96 12.38
CA LEU A 346 5.69 2.73 11.62
C LEU A 346 6.18 1.55 12.48
N ALA A 347 5.50 0.42 12.38
CA ALA A 347 5.86 -0.80 13.11
C ALA A 347 7.23 -1.33 12.63
N ALA A 348 8.08 -1.82 13.54
CA ALA A 348 9.38 -2.39 13.16
C ALA A 348 9.19 -3.69 12.38
N ASP A 349 10.13 -3.96 11.47
CA ASP A 349 10.26 -5.26 10.82
C ASP A 349 10.45 -6.36 11.89
N PRO A 350 9.61 -7.41 11.94
CA PRO A 350 9.72 -8.49 12.94
C PRO A 350 10.95 -9.38 12.73
N ALA A 351 11.81 -9.12 11.74
CA ALA A 351 13.11 -9.76 11.61
C ALA A 351 13.94 -9.53 12.88
N ARG A 352 14.38 -10.62 13.53
CA ARG A 352 15.30 -10.52 14.67
C ARG A 352 16.53 -9.70 14.26
N PRO A 353 17.00 -8.76 15.11
CA PRO A 353 18.40 -8.35 15.09
C PRO A 353 19.25 -9.61 15.25
N VAL A 354 19.96 -10.01 14.20
CA VAL A 354 20.73 -11.25 14.18
C VAL A 354 21.91 -11.12 15.14
N PRO A 355 22.01 -11.94 16.22
CA PRO A 355 23.27 -12.09 16.93
C PRO A 355 24.29 -12.68 15.93
N PRO A 356 25.53 -12.18 15.87
CA PRO A 356 26.46 -12.50 14.79
C PRO A 356 26.65 -14.01 14.63
N PRO A 357 26.57 -14.57 13.39
CA PRO A 357 26.75 -16.00 13.18
C PRO A 357 28.14 -16.45 13.62
N ALA A 358 28.20 -17.51 14.42
CA ALA A 358 29.44 -18.21 14.68
C ALA A 358 29.89 -18.93 13.41
N THR A 359 31.03 -18.50 12.85
CA THR A 359 31.81 -19.18 11.79
C THR A 359 31.06 -19.55 10.50
N ALA A 360 31.06 -18.63 9.54
CA ALA A 360 30.76 -18.94 8.14
C ALA A 360 31.93 -19.71 7.47
N PRO A 361 31.69 -20.45 6.36
CA PRO A 361 32.76 -20.97 5.51
C PRO A 361 33.59 -19.84 4.88
N ALA A 362 34.88 -20.08 4.65
CA ALA A 362 35.79 -19.08 4.10
C ALA A 362 35.43 -18.67 2.65
N GLY A 363 35.45 -17.36 2.37
CA GLY A 363 35.26 -16.78 1.01
C GLY A 363 34.07 -15.83 0.84
N GLY A 364 33.68 -15.12 1.90
CA GLY A 364 32.71 -14.02 1.82
C GLY A 364 31.82 -13.92 3.07
N ASN A 365 32.16 -13.01 3.97
CA ASN A 365 31.30 -12.67 5.09
C ASN A 365 30.03 -11.97 4.58
N PRO A 366 28.81 -12.50 4.80
CA PRO A 366 27.64 -11.66 4.80
C PRO A 366 27.78 -10.73 6.02
N THR A 367 28.09 -9.46 5.79
CA THR A 367 28.00 -8.43 6.83
C THR A 367 26.61 -8.51 7.44
N PRO A 368 26.45 -8.64 8.78
CA PRO A 368 25.15 -8.63 9.39
C PRO A 368 24.42 -7.35 8.99
N VAL A 369 23.30 -7.53 8.30
CA VAL A 369 22.37 -6.47 7.93
C VAL A 369 21.44 -6.30 9.13
N PRO A 370 21.46 -5.16 9.86
CA PRO A 370 20.52 -4.93 10.96
C PRO A 370 19.05 -5.08 10.52
N ALA A 371 18.16 -5.24 11.49
CA ALA A 371 16.72 -5.27 11.21
C ALA A 371 16.24 -3.90 10.69
N GLN A 372 15.22 -3.89 9.83
CA GLN A 372 14.73 -2.65 9.25
C GLN A 372 13.97 -1.85 10.30
N ASP A 373 14.30 -0.55 10.42
CA ASP A 373 13.67 0.37 11.38
C ASP A 373 12.14 0.31 11.32
N TYR A 374 11.60 0.08 10.12
CA TYR A 374 10.19 -0.16 9.88
C TYR A 374 9.86 -1.16 8.76
N ARG A 375 8.66 -1.73 8.87
CA ARG A 375 7.93 -2.59 7.93
C ARG A 375 7.65 -1.88 6.60
N ALA A 376 8.24 -2.36 5.50
CA ALA A 376 8.03 -1.76 4.17
C ALA A 376 6.61 -2.04 3.63
N PRO A 377 5.89 -1.06 3.07
CA PRO A 377 4.48 -1.17 2.67
C PRO A 377 4.13 -2.48 1.97
N MET A 378 3.09 -3.18 2.44
CA MET A 378 2.60 -4.40 1.82
C MET A 378 2.05 -4.07 0.43
N PRO A 379 2.60 -4.63 -0.66
CA PRO A 379 2.18 -4.28 -2.01
C PRO A 379 0.78 -4.82 -2.31
N VAL A 380 -0.07 -3.93 -2.83
CA VAL A 380 -1.40 -4.25 -3.36
C VAL A 380 -1.42 -3.78 -4.82
N PRO A 381 -1.81 -4.63 -5.79
CA PRO A 381 -1.92 -4.20 -7.18
C PRO A 381 -3.09 -3.22 -7.38
N GLY A 382 -2.82 -2.10 -8.05
CA GLY A 382 -3.75 -0.98 -8.18
C GLY A 382 -3.99 -0.25 -6.86
N ASN A 383 -4.68 0.88 -6.94
CA ASN A 383 -4.88 1.80 -5.82
C ASN A 383 -5.87 1.18 -4.80
N PRO A 384 -5.47 0.97 -3.53
CA PRO A 384 -6.39 0.51 -2.49
C PRO A 384 -7.49 1.54 -2.21
N THR A 385 -8.72 1.06 -1.94
CA THR A 385 -9.87 1.91 -1.62
C THR A 385 -10.42 1.71 -0.22
N HIS A 386 -10.44 0.47 0.29
CA HIS A 386 -10.91 0.13 1.65
C HIS A 386 -10.12 -1.06 2.20
N ILE A 387 -10.07 -1.18 3.53
CA ILE A 387 -9.39 -2.26 4.25
C ILE A 387 -10.35 -2.82 5.30
N ALA A 388 -10.50 -4.14 5.37
CA ALA A 388 -11.17 -4.81 6.49
C ALA A 388 -10.27 -5.87 7.09
N ILE A 389 -10.32 -6.03 8.42
CA ILE A 389 -9.46 -6.97 9.16
C ILE A 389 -10.32 -8.05 9.82
N GLY A 390 -10.16 -9.27 9.33
CA GLY A 390 -10.67 -10.48 9.95
C GLY A 390 -9.66 -10.98 10.97
N LYS A 391 -10.00 -10.96 12.25
CA LYS A 391 -9.21 -11.55 13.35
C LYS A 391 -9.79 -12.89 13.77
N ALA A 392 -8.98 -13.74 14.39
CA ALA A 392 -9.50 -14.97 14.99
C ALA A 392 -10.48 -14.68 16.15
N PRO A 393 -11.60 -15.42 16.26
CA PRO A 393 -12.62 -15.20 17.28
C PRO A 393 -12.13 -15.59 18.69
N ALA A 394 -12.57 -14.84 19.71
CA ALA A 394 -12.23 -15.06 21.12
C ALA A 394 -12.52 -16.49 21.61
N THR A 395 -13.68 -17.01 21.21
CA THR A 395 -14.23 -18.31 21.59
C THR A 395 -13.73 -19.44 20.69
N GLY A 396 -12.76 -19.17 19.82
CA GLY A 396 -12.34 -19.97 18.66
C GLY A 396 -12.26 -21.47 18.91
N ALA A 397 -13.37 -22.15 18.66
CA ALA A 397 -13.47 -23.60 18.69
C ALA A 397 -12.84 -24.28 17.47
N GLN A 398 -12.08 -23.54 16.65
CA GLN A 398 -10.94 -24.05 15.88
C GLN A 398 -9.82 -24.52 16.84
N ARG A 399 -10.19 -25.41 17.78
CA ARG A 399 -9.30 -26.43 18.29
C ARG A 399 -8.70 -27.07 17.05
N VAL A 400 -7.38 -27.13 16.98
CA VAL A 400 -6.69 -27.95 15.99
C VAL A 400 -7.06 -29.40 16.29
N PHE A 401 -8.17 -29.87 15.73
CA PHE A 401 -8.59 -31.25 15.85
C PHE A 401 -7.50 -32.09 15.21
N THR A 402 -6.84 -32.90 16.05
CA THR A 402 -5.61 -33.65 15.74
C THR A 402 -5.79 -34.78 14.73
N ASP A 403 -6.86 -34.75 13.93
CA ASP A 403 -7.22 -35.77 12.93
C ASP A 403 -6.66 -35.45 11.53
N SER A 404 -6.22 -34.20 11.29
CA SER A 404 -5.52 -33.82 10.05
C SER A 404 -3.99 -33.99 10.15
N LYS A 405 -3.52 -35.23 10.32
CA LYS A 405 -2.17 -35.75 9.99
C LYS A 405 -0.89 -34.96 10.34
N ILE A 406 -0.96 -33.87 11.10
CA ILE A 406 0.21 -33.24 11.73
C ILE A 406 0.59 -34.13 12.92
N PRO A 407 1.80 -34.72 12.95
CA PRO A 407 2.25 -35.47 14.13
C PRO A 407 2.36 -34.49 15.31
N SER A 408 1.44 -34.62 16.27
CA SER A 408 1.38 -33.78 17.49
C SER A 408 2.63 -33.88 18.38
N THR A 409 3.52 -34.81 18.05
CA THR A 409 4.84 -35.02 18.65
C THR A 409 5.96 -34.18 18.04
N ALA A 410 5.81 -33.64 16.84
CA ALA A 410 6.84 -32.86 16.14
C ALA A 410 6.68 -31.34 16.35
N CYS A 411 5.44 -30.87 16.40
CA CYS A 411 5.09 -29.49 16.74
C CYS A 411 4.07 -29.51 17.87
N PRO A 412 4.51 -29.57 19.16
CA PRO A 412 3.58 -29.40 20.26
C PRO A 412 2.96 -28.00 20.15
N THR A 413 1.64 -27.93 20.07
CA THR A 413 0.88 -26.69 20.27
C THR A 413 1.17 -26.21 21.68
N SER A 414 2.15 -25.31 21.83
CA SER A 414 2.72 -24.95 23.11
C SER A 414 1.62 -24.44 24.04
N SER A 415 1.47 -25.09 25.18
CA SER A 415 0.38 -24.88 26.15
C SER A 415 0.41 -23.53 26.90
N SER A 416 1.24 -22.59 26.43
CA SER A 416 1.27 -21.19 26.85
C SER A 416 0.29 -20.37 26.00
N ALA A 417 -0.95 -20.24 26.50
CA ALA A 417 -1.99 -19.31 26.03
C ALA A 417 -2.06 -19.14 24.49
N LEU A 418 -2.73 -20.09 23.82
CA LEU A 418 -2.96 -20.02 22.38
C LEU A 418 -3.78 -18.77 22.02
N SER A 419 -3.14 -17.78 21.40
CA SER A 419 -3.85 -16.80 20.55
C SER A 419 -4.76 -17.59 19.59
N PRO A 420 -6.05 -17.24 19.47
CA PRO A 420 -6.90 -17.90 18.47
C PRO A 420 -6.30 -17.65 17.08
N LEU A 421 -6.41 -18.64 16.19
CA LEU A 421 -5.88 -18.57 14.83
C LEU A 421 -7.00 -18.78 13.81
N LEU A 422 -6.85 -18.10 12.66
CA LEU A 422 -7.62 -18.31 11.46
C LEU A 422 -6.88 -19.23 10.51
N LYS A 423 -7.58 -20.25 10.03
CA LYS A 423 -7.19 -21.02 8.86
C LYS A 423 -7.40 -20.19 7.58
N ILE A 424 -6.38 -20.11 6.74
CA ILE A 424 -6.43 -19.50 5.40
C ILE A 424 -6.01 -20.51 4.33
N ALA A 425 -6.59 -20.40 3.13
CA ALA A 425 -6.39 -21.35 2.02
C ALA A 425 -6.05 -20.68 0.66
N PRO A 426 -4.91 -19.97 0.55
CA PRO A 426 -4.37 -19.53 -0.75
C PRO A 426 -3.99 -20.74 -1.63
N GLY A 427 -3.76 -20.49 -2.93
CA GLY A 427 -3.38 -21.53 -3.90
C GLY A 427 -2.09 -22.30 -3.57
N THR A 428 -1.21 -21.72 -2.74
CA THR A 428 0.00 -22.39 -2.21
C THR A 428 -0.28 -23.47 -1.17
N GLY A 429 -1.49 -23.54 -0.61
CA GLY A 429 -1.87 -24.50 0.43
C GLY A 429 -2.41 -23.82 1.70
N GLN A 430 -2.98 -24.64 2.60
CA GLN A 430 -3.57 -24.16 3.84
C GLN A 430 -2.50 -23.81 4.88
N ARG A 431 -2.70 -22.71 5.62
CA ARG A 431 -1.85 -22.26 6.74
C ARG A 431 -2.68 -21.51 7.80
N TYR A 432 -2.09 -21.24 8.97
CA TYR A 432 -2.76 -20.50 10.04
C TYR A 432 -2.23 -19.06 10.17
N THR A 433 -3.04 -18.11 10.63
CA THR A 433 -2.65 -16.71 10.90
C THR A 433 -3.50 -16.12 12.02
N SER A 434 -3.03 -15.15 12.81
CA SER A 434 -3.86 -14.51 13.84
C SER A 434 -4.88 -13.53 13.25
N ALA A 435 -4.50 -12.83 12.16
CA ALA A 435 -5.37 -11.93 11.41
C ALA A 435 -5.05 -11.87 9.91
N VAL A 436 -6.07 -11.55 9.13
CA VAL A 436 -6.03 -11.35 7.67
C VAL A 436 -6.70 -10.02 7.33
N ALA A 437 -6.11 -9.25 6.42
CA ALA A 437 -6.80 -8.12 5.79
C ALA A 437 -7.29 -8.47 4.39
N MET A 438 -8.49 -7.98 4.06
CA MET A 438 -8.95 -7.85 2.68
C MET A 438 -8.87 -6.39 2.28
N VAL A 439 -8.28 -6.14 1.11
CA VAL A 439 -8.06 -4.80 0.57
C VAL A 439 -8.73 -4.71 -0.78
N THR A 440 -9.70 -3.81 -0.92
CA THR A 440 -10.34 -3.53 -2.22
C THR A 440 -9.46 -2.60 -3.05
N SER A 441 -9.43 -2.80 -4.37
CA SER A 441 -8.61 -2.01 -5.30
C SER A 441 -9.43 -1.50 -6.48
N ILE A 442 -9.02 -0.37 -7.06
CA ILE A 442 -9.66 0.21 -8.26
C ILE A 442 -9.52 -0.65 -9.52
N ASP A 443 -8.75 -1.74 -9.49
CA ASP A 443 -8.66 -2.71 -10.59
C ASP A 443 -9.83 -3.73 -10.62
N GLY A 444 -10.80 -3.58 -9.71
CA GLY A 444 -11.97 -4.45 -9.59
C GLY A 444 -11.79 -5.62 -8.63
N ARG A 445 -10.64 -5.76 -7.96
CA ARG A 445 -10.30 -6.93 -7.15
C ARG A 445 -10.22 -6.65 -5.66
N VAL A 446 -10.23 -7.74 -4.91
CA VAL A 446 -10.06 -7.79 -3.46
C VAL A 446 -8.83 -8.63 -3.15
N TYR A 447 -7.77 -8.00 -2.65
CA TYR A 447 -6.48 -8.61 -2.36
C TYR A 447 -6.37 -9.06 -0.91
N TRP A 448 -5.65 -10.16 -0.72
CA TRP A 448 -5.54 -10.87 0.56
C TRP A 448 -4.16 -10.62 1.18
N LEU A 449 -4.11 -10.04 2.38
CA LEU A 449 -2.87 -9.79 3.13
C LEU A 449 -2.84 -10.63 4.43
N ASP A 450 -1.73 -11.32 4.66
CA ASP A 450 -1.49 -12.11 5.88
C ASP A 450 -0.78 -11.22 6.90
N LEU A 451 -1.56 -10.63 7.83
CA LEU A 451 -1.08 -9.56 8.69
C LEU A 451 0.00 -10.05 9.66
N SER A 452 -0.17 -11.25 10.19
CA SER A 452 0.77 -11.92 11.11
C SER A 452 2.12 -12.25 10.45
N ARG A 453 2.16 -12.36 9.12
CA ARG A 453 3.39 -12.59 8.34
C ARG A 453 3.86 -11.33 7.63
N PHE A 454 3.17 -10.22 7.76
CA PHE A 454 3.48 -8.96 7.10
C PHE A 454 3.78 -9.12 5.60
N GLY A 455 2.76 -9.51 4.84
CA GLY A 455 2.89 -9.61 3.38
C GLY A 455 1.63 -10.08 2.65
N PRO A 456 1.63 -10.00 1.31
CA PRO A 456 0.56 -10.53 0.48
C PRO A 456 0.50 -12.06 0.59
N MET A 457 -0.71 -12.60 0.50
CA MET A 457 -0.89 -14.02 0.21
C MET A 457 -0.56 -14.29 -1.26
N SER A 458 -0.06 -15.48 -1.57
CA SER A 458 0.30 -15.88 -2.93
C SER A 458 -0.35 -17.21 -3.28
N ASP A 459 -0.93 -17.28 -4.47
CA ASP A 459 -1.46 -18.51 -5.05
C ASP A 459 -0.38 -19.38 -5.70
N VAL A 460 0.84 -18.84 -5.86
CA VAL A 460 2.02 -19.58 -6.34
C VAL A 460 3.18 -19.52 -5.34
N SER A 461 4.01 -20.55 -5.35
CA SER A 461 5.14 -20.72 -4.43
C SER A 461 6.26 -19.75 -4.79
N THR A 462 6.62 -18.86 -3.85
CA THR A 462 7.75 -17.94 -4.01
C THR A 462 9.10 -18.68 -4.04
N MET A 463 9.15 -19.90 -3.52
CA MET A 463 10.37 -20.69 -3.37
C MET A 463 10.53 -21.85 -4.38
N LYS A 464 9.47 -22.31 -5.05
CA LYS A 464 9.51 -23.58 -5.82
C LYS A 464 8.97 -23.49 -7.24
N GLY A 465 9.46 -24.41 -8.08
CA GLY A 465 9.00 -24.58 -9.46
C GLY A 465 9.40 -23.44 -10.39
N SER A 466 8.68 -23.31 -11.50
CA SER A 466 8.83 -22.23 -12.49
C SER A 466 8.29 -20.88 -12.02
N THR A 467 7.62 -20.84 -10.87
CA THR A 467 7.01 -19.65 -10.28
C THR A 467 7.80 -19.09 -9.11
N ARG A 468 9.02 -19.59 -8.82
CA ARG A 468 9.88 -19.08 -7.76
C ARG A 468 10.46 -17.69 -8.07
N VAL A 469 11.01 -17.04 -7.04
CA VAL A 469 11.88 -15.85 -7.18
C VAL A 469 13.07 -16.22 -8.06
N ALA A 470 13.25 -15.52 -9.19
CA ALA A 470 14.28 -15.86 -10.18
C ALA A 470 14.58 -14.68 -11.11
N VAL A 471 15.70 -14.78 -11.83
CA VAL A 471 15.95 -14.02 -13.05
C VAL A 471 15.43 -14.87 -14.21
N THR A 472 14.46 -14.36 -14.96
CA THR A 472 13.73 -15.11 -16.00
C THR A 472 14.34 -14.94 -17.39
N ALA A 473 15.02 -13.82 -17.63
CA ALA A 473 15.75 -13.53 -18.85
C ALA A 473 16.93 -12.61 -18.53
N ALA A 474 18.04 -12.77 -19.24
CA ALA A 474 19.18 -11.85 -19.18
C ALA A 474 19.95 -11.85 -20.51
N SER A 475 20.48 -10.71 -20.93
CA SER A 475 21.27 -10.56 -22.15
C SER A 475 22.27 -9.42 -22.06
N SER A 476 23.42 -9.58 -22.73
CA SER A 476 24.29 -8.45 -23.06
C SER A 476 23.59 -7.58 -24.11
N ILE A 477 23.64 -6.27 -23.93
CA ILE A 477 23.31 -5.32 -24.99
C ILE A 477 24.30 -5.55 -26.13
N ALA A 478 23.78 -5.68 -27.35
CA ALA A 478 24.60 -5.99 -28.53
C ALA A 478 25.45 -4.78 -28.93
N VAL A 479 26.75 -5.01 -29.09
CA VAL A 479 27.75 -4.11 -29.70
C VAL A 479 28.47 -4.85 -30.82
N ALA A 480 29.30 -4.15 -31.60
CA ALA A 480 30.03 -4.81 -32.68
C ALA A 480 31.02 -5.85 -32.11
N SER A 481 31.30 -6.92 -32.86
CA SER A 481 32.22 -7.98 -32.43
C SER A 481 33.69 -7.54 -32.30
N THR A 482 33.98 -6.31 -32.74
CA THR A 482 35.25 -5.58 -32.62
C THR A 482 35.39 -4.83 -31.28
N ASP A 483 34.31 -4.72 -30.50
CA ASP A 483 34.28 -3.95 -29.26
C ASP A 483 34.31 -4.87 -28.03
N PHE A 484 34.65 -4.30 -26.87
CA PHE A 484 34.46 -4.97 -25.58
C PHE A 484 32.97 -5.16 -25.30
N ARG A 485 32.61 -6.35 -24.83
CA ARG A 485 31.23 -6.69 -24.42
C ARG A 485 31.14 -6.74 -22.90
N PHE A 486 30.06 -6.20 -22.34
CA PHE A 486 29.75 -6.35 -20.92
C PHE A 486 29.12 -7.72 -20.67
N GLY A 487 29.68 -8.43 -19.71
CA GLY A 487 29.15 -9.70 -19.24
C GLY A 487 29.05 -9.70 -17.73
N LEU A 488 28.58 -10.81 -17.18
CA LEU A 488 28.59 -11.07 -15.75
C LEU A 488 29.55 -12.20 -15.45
N TRP A 489 30.20 -12.13 -14.30
CA TRP A 489 31.03 -13.21 -13.81
C TRP A 489 30.16 -14.38 -13.35
N ASN A 490 30.34 -15.53 -13.98
CA ASN A 490 29.86 -16.80 -13.46
C ASN A 490 30.85 -17.26 -12.38
N ASP A 491 30.53 -16.98 -11.13
CA ASP A 491 31.37 -17.25 -9.94
C ASP A 491 30.83 -18.37 -9.04
N ALA A 492 29.62 -18.87 -9.34
CA ALA A 492 28.99 -19.92 -8.57
C ALA A 492 29.32 -21.30 -9.17
N PRO A 493 29.97 -22.22 -8.44
CA PRO A 493 30.14 -23.58 -8.92
C PRO A 493 28.77 -24.25 -9.12
N PRO A 494 28.54 -24.96 -10.23
CA PRO A 494 27.38 -25.82 -10.38
C PRO A 494 27.27 -26.78 -9.20
N PHE A 495 26.05 -27.04 -8.73
CA PHE A 495 25.83 -27.90 -7.57
C PHE A 495 26.45 -29.29 -7.79
N GLY A 496 27.40 -29.68 -6.93
CA GLY A 496 28.14 -30.94 -7.02
C GLY A 496 29.45 -30.88 -7.83
N ALA A 497 29.83 -29.73 -8.40
CA ALA A 497 31.14 -29.57 -9.06
C ALA A 497 32.27 -29.40 -8.02
N SER A 498 33.27 -30.28 -8.06
CA SER A 498 34.47 -30.22 -7.20
C SER A 498 35.55 -29.27 -7.71
N SER A 499 35.46 -28.82 -8.96
CA SER A 499 36.29 -27.77 -9.55
C SER A 499 35.44 -26.87 -10.44
N PHE A 500 35.65 -25.57 -10.33
CA PHE A 500 34.98 -24.54 -11.11
C PHE A 500 35.92 -23.36 -11.28
N THR A 501 36.02 -22.84 -12.51
CA THR A 501 36.87 -21.68 -12.83
C THR A 501 35.96 -20.49 -13.10
N PRO A 502 35.98 -19.46 -12.24
CA PRO A 502 35.31 -18.18 -12.49
C PRO A 502 35.58 -17.62 -13.88
N SER A 503 34.53 -17.19 -14.59
CA SER A 503 34.68 -16.63 -15.94
C SER A 503 33.57 -15.63 -16.26
N VAL A 504 33.88 -14.59 -17.05
CA VAL A 504 32.88 -13.65 -17.56
C VAL A 504 32.10 -14.29 -18.70
N THR A 505 30.77 -14.35 -18.59
CA THR A 505 29.88 -14.81 -19.66
C THR A 505 29.05 -13.67 -20.24
N VAL A 506 28.76 -13.78 -21.54
CA VAL A 506 27.80 -12.94 -22.28
C VAL A 506 26.68 -13.78 -22.91
N ASP A 507 26.65 -15.08 -22.62
CA ASP A 507 25.63 -16.01 -23.12
C ASP A 507 24.32 -15.82 -22.36
N SER A 508 23.25 -15.46 -23.08
CA SER A 508 21.91 -15.27 -22.51
C SER A 508 21.30 -16.52 -21.89
N ALA A 509 21.80 -17.73 -22.22
CA ALA A 509 21.40 -18.96 -21.56
C ALA A 509 22.05 -19.14 -20.17
N VAL A 510 23.21 -18.54 -19.93
CA VAL A 510 23.98 -18.67 -18.68
C VAL A 510 23.80 -17.46 -17.77
N LEU A 511 23.70 -16.25 -18.33
CA LEU A 511 23.57 -14.98 -17.61
C LEU A 511 22.52 -14.99 -16.47
N PRO A 512 21.30 -15.56 -16.62
CA PRO A 512 20.31 -15.60 -15.53
C PRO A 512 20.81 -16.31 -14.27
N GLY A 513 21.66 -17.34 -14.42
CA GLY A 513 22.25 -18.08 -13.30
C GLY A 513 23.44 -17.39 -12.63
N THR A 514 23.90 -16.25 -13.15
CA THR A 514 25.03 -15.46 -12.59
C THR A 514 24.56 -14.29 -11.72
N ILE A 515 23.25 -14.13 -11.59
CA ILE A 515 22.60 -13.06 -10.83
C ILE A 515 21.85 -13.70 -9.66
N ASP A 516 22.29 -13.40 -8.44
CA ASP A 516 21.60 -13.86 -7.24
C ASP A 516 20.42 -12.90 -6.91
N VAL A 517 19.28 -13.46 -6.51
CA VAL A 517 18.05 -12.74 -6.12
C VAL A 517 17.48 -13.32 -4.83
N TRP A 518 16.87 -12.47 -3.98
CA TRP A 518 16.36 -12.85 -2.65
C TRP A 518 14.84 -12.73 -2.53
N PRO A 519 14.15 -13.83 -2.16
CA PRO A 519 12.74 -13.83 -1.78
C PRO A 519 12.40 -12.81 -0.71
N GLY A 520 11.34 -12.04 -0.92
CA GLY A 520 10.91 -10.96 -0.02
C GLY A 520 11.66 -9.63 -0.21
N PHE A 521 12.71 -9.59 -1.03
CA PHE A 521 13.48 -8.38 -1.36
C PHE A 521 13.41 -8.06 -2.86
N THR A 522 13.50 -9.05 -3.74
CA THR A 522 13.46 -8.87 -5.20
C THR A 522 12.03 -8.74 -5.73
N ASP A 523 11.65 -7.54 -6.20
CA ASP A 523 10.41 -7.35 -6.99
C ASP A 523 10.55 -7.86 -8.45
N THR A 524 9.44 -8.02 -9.15
CA THR A 524 9.35 -8.33 -10.58
C THR A 524 9.60 -7.06 -11.35
N GLY A 525 10.63 -7.01 -12.19
CA GLY A 525 10.92 -5.82 -12.97
C GLY A 525 11.96 -6.04 -14.04
N ALA A 526 12.09 -5.06 -14.92
CA ALA A 526 13.17 -4.96 -15.89
C ALA A 526 14.34 -4.17 -15.30
N TRP A 527 15.54 -4.71 -15.45
CA TRP A 527 16.77 -4.17 -14.88
C TRP A 527 17.80 -3.94 -15.97
N SER A 528 18.68 -2.97 -15.74
CA SER A 528 19.78 -2.66 -16.65
C SER A 528 21.02 -2.20 -15.90
N VAL A 529 22.17 -2.72 -16.28
CA VAL A 529 23.51 -2.29 -15.85
C VAL A 529 24.22 -1.78 -17.10
N VAL A 530 24.33 -0.46 -17.24
CA VAL A 530 24.72 0.17 -18.52
C VAL A 530 25.88 1.14 -18.33
N TYR A 531 26.92 1.01 -19.16
CA TYR A 531 28.06 1.91 -19.18
C TYR A 531 27.72 3.22 -19.90
N GLN A 532 27.87 4.33 -19.19
CA GLN A 532 27.43 5.66 -19.64
C GLN A 532 25.96 5.68 -20.09
N GLY A 533 25.14 4.87 -19.42
CA GLY A 533 23.69 4.83 -19.58
C GLY A 533 23.06 6.16 -19.16
N ALA A 534 21.90 6.48 -19.73
CA ALA A 534 21.09 7.58 -19.24
C ALA A 534 20.60 7.27 -17.82
N LEU A 535 20.65 8.26 -16.94
CA LEU A 535 20.10 8.11 -15.59
C LEU A 535 18.57 7.92 -15.68
N PRO A 536 17.97 6.98 -14.92
CA PRO A 536 16.53 6.73 -14.95
C PRO A 536 15.73 8.01 -14.75
N SER A 537 14.64 8.15 -15.48
CA SER A 537 13.80 9.36 -15.49
C SER A 537 14.48 10.67 -15.94
N LEU A 538 15.75 10.68 -16.35
CA LEU A 538 16.50 11.87 -16.79
C LEU A 538 16.98 11.81 -18.27
N SER A 539 16.40 10.91 -19.06
CA SER A 539 16.64 10.82 -20.51
C SER A 539 15.68 11.70 -21.30
N ALA A 540 16.21 12.43 -22.29
CA ALA A 540 15.48 13.26 -23.25
C ALA A 540 14.37 14.14 -22.64
N ARG A 541 14.66 14.82 -21.53
CA ARG A 541 13.68 15.64 -20.80
C ARG A 541 13.69 17.09 -21.28
N PRO A 542 12.53 17.77 -21.37
CA PRO A 542 12.48 19.22 -21.46
C PRO A 542 13.21 19.85 -20.28
N GLY A 543 14.08 20.81 -20.57
CA GLY A 543 14.84 21.53 -19.58
C GLY A 543 15.22 22.92 -20.07
N VAL A 544 15.95 23.62 -19.22
CA VAL A 544 16.31 25.01 -19.43
C VAL A 544 17.76 25.22 -19.02
N LEU A 545 18.51 25.89 -19.89
CA LEU A 545 19.82 26.46 -19.58
C LEU A 545 19.66 27.88 -19.07
N ALA A 546 20.38 28.24 -18.03
CA ALA A 546 20.46 29.60 -17.51
C ALA A 546 21.90 29.96 -17.13
N ALA A 547 22.25 31.25 -17.23
CA ALA A 547 23.56 31.74 -16.81
C ALA A 547 23.46 32.68 -15.60
N SER A 548 24.36 32.48 -14.64
CA SER A 548 24.56 33.39 -13.50
C SER A 548 26.04 33.39 -13.09
N ALA A 549 26.58 34.57 -12.77
CA ALA A 549 27.97 34.78 -12.33
C ALA A 549 29.07 34.13 -13.22
N GLY A 550 28.82 34.00 -14.53
CA GLY A 550 29.74 33.35 -15.49
C GLY A 550 29.65 31.83 -15.57
N ASN A 551 28.81 31.20 -14.75
CA ASN A 551 28.51 29.77 -14.79
C ASN A 551 27.21 29.51 -15.58
N VAL A 552 27.14 28.34 -16.23
CA VAL A 552 25.92 27.83 -16.86
C VAL A 552 25.32 26.72 -16.01
N TYR A 553 24.00 26.76 -15.87
CA TYR A 553 23.20 25.81 -15.11
C TYR A 553 22.17 25.16 -16.02
N ALA A 554 21.94 23.87 -15.81
CA ALA A 554 20.94 23.06 -16.49
C ALA A 554 19.91 22.58 -15.46
N ALA A 555 18.62 22.79 -15.74
CA ALA A 555 17.51 22.34 -14.90
C ALA A 555 16.45 21.62 -15.74
N ILE A 556 15.84 20.56 -15.21
CA ILE A 556 14.74 19.83 -15.89
C ILE A 556 13.42 20.49 -15.50
N GLN A 557 12.90 21.30 -16.40
CA GLN A 557 11.72 22.16 -16.22
C GLN A 557 10.97 22.31 -17.54
N SER A 558 9.65 22.42 -17.45
CA SER A 558 8.77 22.70 -18.58
C SER A 558 8.10 24.06 -18.43
N ASP A 559 8.06 24.85 -19.51
CA ASP A 559 7.27 26.08 -19.58
C ASP A 559 5.77 25.69 -19.50
N ILE A 560 5.08 26.15 -18.45
CA ILE A 560 3.63 25.97 -18.32
C ILE A 560 2.82 27.12 -18.94
N GLY A 561 3.50 28.10 -19.52
CA GLY A 561 2.90 29.30 -20.07
C GLY A 561 2.39 30.26 -18.99
N GLY A 562 1.91 31.43 -19.45
CA GLY A 562 1.34 32.46 -18.58
C GLY A 562 1.78 33.88 -18.97
N THR A 563 1.30 34.86 -18.22
CA THR A 563 1.70 36.28 -18.36
C THR A 563 2.99 36.60 -17.60
N ALA A 564 3.49 35.67 -16.78
CA ALA A 564 4.77 35.80 -16.10
C ALA A 564 5.93 35.87 -17.10
N LEU A 565 6.91 36.73 -16.79
CA LEU A 565 8.12 36.86 -17.59
C LEU A 565 8.87 35.51 -17.66
N PRO A 566 9.61 35.20 -18.75
CA PRO A 566 10.47 34.01 -18.85
C PRO A 566 11.45 33.84 -17.68
N THR A 567 11.76 34.94 -16.99
CA THR A 567 12.67 35.02 -15.85
C THR A 567 12.02 34.72 -14.49
N SER A 568 10.71 34.51 -14.45
CA SER A 568 9.97 34.20 -13.22
C SER A 568 9.87 32.69 -13.00
N SER A 569 10.17 32.22 -11.78
CA SER A 569 9.93 30.84 -11.36
C SER A 569 8.48 30.39 -11.51
N ALA A 570 7.51 31.32 -11.43
CA ALA A 570 6.09 31.02 -11.58
C ALA A 570 5.68 30.53 -12.99
N ARG A 571 6.56 30.64 -13.99
CA ARG A 571 6.34 30.14 -15.36
C ARG A 571 6.85 28.72 -15.60
N TRP A 572 7.69 28.20 -14.72
CA TRP A 572 8.41 26.95 -14.94
C TRP A 572 7.94 25.87 -13.95
N ALA A 573 7.30 24.82 -14.45
CA ALA A 573 7.04 23.63 -13.65
C ALA A 573 8.30 22.76 -13.57
N VAL A 574 8.60 22.28 -12.37
CA VAL A 574 9.70 21.33 -12.13
C VAL A 574 9.35 19.99 -12.80
N GLY A 575 10.21 19.54 -13.72
CA GLY A 575 10.07 18.24 -14.38
C GLY A 575 10.82 17.11 -13.66
N ALA A 576 11.96 17.42 -13.04
CA ALA A 576 12.68 16.53 -12.13
C ALA A 576 13.57 17.35 -11.18
N LYS A 577 13.77 16.89 -9.95
CA LYS A 577 14.64 17.56 -8.98
C LYS A 577 16.08 17.06 -9.06
N LEU A 578 16.94 17.71 -9.84
CA LEU A 578 18.30 17.19 -10.13
C LEU A 578 19.22 17.02 -8.92
N SER A 579 18.90 17.66 -7.80
CA SER A 579 19.60 17.52 -6.53
C SER A 579 19.12 16.35 -5.67
N ASP A 580 18.10 15.61 -6.10
CA ASP A 580 17.56 14.45 -5.39
C ASP A 580 18.58 13.29 -5.43
N PRO A 581 19.10 12.83 -4.27
CA PRO A 581 20.03 11.71 -4.21
C PRO A 581 19.46 10.41 -4.81
N GLY A 582 18.13 10.23 -4.78
CA GLY A 582 17.44 9.09 -5.36
C GLY A 582 17.52 8.98 -6.89
N LEU A 583 17.97 10.04 -7.57
CA LEU A 583 18.28 10.08 -9.00
C LEU A 583 19.75 9.77 -9.32
N GLY A 584 20.64 9.80 -8.30
CA GLY A 584 22.04 9.42 -8.44
C GLY A 584 22.90 10.35 -9.29
N VAL A 585 22.52 11.63 -9.49
CA VAL A 585 23.30 12.61 -10.26
C VAL A 585 24.56 13.01 -9.49
N ARG A 586 25.73 12.94 -10.14
CA ARG A 586 27.03 13.25 -9.53
C ARG A 586 27.85 14.23 -10.38
N ALA A 587 28.81 14.92 -9.75
CA ALA A 587 29.85 15.62 -10.49
C ALA A 587 30.64 14.65 -11.39
N GLY A 588 31.00 15.08 -12.60
CA GLY A 588 31.60 14.26 -13.64
C GLY A 588 30.62 13.50 -14.53
N ASP A 589 29.33 13.42 -14.19
CA ASP A 589 28.30 12.84 -15.07
C ASP A 589 28.14 13.64 -16.37
N ILE A 590 27.67 12.98 -17.43
CA ILE A 590 27.62 13.53 -18.78
C ILE A 590 26.26 14.19 -19.02
N VAL A 591 26.27 15.42 -19.52
CA VAL A 591 25.10 16.19 -19.92
C VAL A 591 25.06 16.27 -21.44
N VAL A 592 24.06 15.66 -22.07
CA VAL A 592 23.82 15.76 -23.50
C VAL A 592 22.65 16.71 -23.75
N LEU A 593 22.88 17.73 -24.57
CA LEU A 593 21.94 18.78 -24.96
C LEU A 593 21.61 18.55 -26.44
N SER A 594 20.65 17.65 -26.70
CA SER A 594 20.49 16.99 -28.00
C SER A 594 20.22 17.95 -29.16
N ASP A 595 19.32 18.91 -28.95
CA ASP A 595 18.95 19.97 -29.90
C ASP A 595 20.03 21.04 -30.11
N LEU A 596 21.04 21.09 -29.25
CA LEU A 596 22.22 21.94 -29.40
C LEU A 596 23.42 21.18 -29.99
N GLY A 597 23.29 19.85 -30.19
CA GLY A 597 24.40 18.98 -30.58
C GLY A 597 25.58 19.03 -29.61
N CYS A 598 25.33 19.37 -28.34
CA CYS A 598 26.36 19.70 -27.36
C CYS A 598 26.43 18.65 -26.26
N GLU A 599 27.65 18.29 -25.87
CA GLU A 599 27.93 17.39 -24.74
C GLU A 599 28.95 18.05 -23.81
N THR A 600 28.68 17.98 -22.51
CA THR A 600 29.53 18.50 -21.44
C THR A 600 29.36 17.63 -20.19
N THR A 601 29.95 18.01 -19.05
CA THR A 601 29.82 17.29 -17.78
C THR A 601 29.16 18.14 -16.70
N VAL A 602 28.62 17.47 -15.67
CA VAL A 602 28.16 18.09 -14.43
C VAL A 602 29.39 18.55 -13.64
N ALA A 603 29.56 19.84 -13.46
CA ALA A 603 30.60 20.42 -12.62
C ALA A 603 30.20 20.34 -11.13
N ALA A 604 28.94 20.63 -10.81
CA ALA A 604 28.39 20.53 -9.45
C ALA A 604 26.88 20.30 -9.48
N VAL A 605 26.36 19.67 -8.43
CA VAL A 605 24.92 19.52 -8.18
C VAL A 605 24.47 20.61 -7.21
N VAL A 606 23.43 21.37 -7.57
CA VAL A 606 22.98 22.56 -6.83
C VAL A 606 21.67 22.28 -6.09
N PRO A 607 21.64 22.35 -4.74
CA PRO A 607 20.42 22.19 -3.95
C PRO A 607 19.33 23.21 -4.33
N PRO A 608 18.03 22.90 -4.12
CA PRO A 608 16.93 23.75 -4.55
C PRO A 608 16.87 25.09 -3.81
N ASP A 609 17.41 25.14 -2.58
CA ASP A 609 17.39 26.32 -1.69
C ASP A 609 18.75 27.05 -1.62
N ALA A 610 19.65 26.82 -2.59
CA ALA A 610 20.99 27.42 -2.62
C ALA A 610 20.96 28.91 -3.01
N THR A 611 20.50 29.76 -2.09
CA THR A 611 20.24 31.22 -2.25
C THR A 611 21.41 32.05 -2.78
N GLY A 612 22.65 31.55 -2.72
CA GLY A 612 23.84 32.21 -3.27
C GLY A 612 24.37 31.66 -4.60
N ALA A 613 23.94 30.47 -5.05
CA ALA A 613 24.50 29.82 -6.25
C ALA A 613 23.92 30.38 -7.56
N THR A 614 22.71 30.92 -7.52
CA THR A 614 21.96 31.36 -8.71
C THR A 614 21.30 32.72 -8.48
N VAL A 615 22.12 33.75 -8.20
CA VAL A 615 21.62 35.13 -8.10
C VAL A 615 20.85 35.50 -9.37
N GLY A 616 19.55 35.78 -9.23
CA GLY A 616 18.65 36.11 -10.33
C GLY A 616 18.02 34.92 -11.09
N VAL A 617 18.32 33.67 -10.74
CA VAL A 617 17.77 32.46 -11.39
C VAL A 617 17.18 31.54 -10.33
N ALA A 618 15.85 31.53 -10.21
CA ALA A 618 15.13 30.60 -9.35
C ALA A 618 14.89 29.28 -10.09
N ALA A 619 15.64 28.24 -9.72
CA ALA A 619 15.43 26.87 -10.18
C ALA A 619 14.74 26.05 -9.07
N PRO A 620 13.40 26.12 -8.90
CA PRO A 620 12.68 25.44 -7.81
C PRO A 620 12.77 23.91 -7.79
N GLY A 621 13.43 23.29 -8.78
CA GLY A 621 13.77 21.87 -8.78
C GLY A 621 15.18 21.56 -8.30
N GLY A 622 16.02 22.55 -8.01
CA GLY A 622 17.47 22.39 -8.09
C GLY A 622 17.95 22.32 -9.54
N ALA A 623 19.27 22.35 -9.72
CA ALA A 623 19.93 22.38 -11.02
C ALA A 623 21.28 21.66 -10.96
N VAL A 624 21.90 21.42 -12.11
CA VAL A 624 23.33 21.10 -12.19
C VAL A 624 24.07 22.27 -12.81
N GLN A 625 25.19 22.66 -12.20
CA GLN A 625 26.18 23.49 -12.88
C GLN A 625 26.88 22.61 -13.91
N ILE A 626 26.98 23.08 -15.15
CA ILE A 626 27.63 22.34 -16.23
C ILE A 626 29.02 22.91 -16.53
N ALA A 627 29.95 22.05 -16.91
CA ALA A 627 31.31 22.45 -17.26
C ALA A 627 31.31 23.33 -18.53
N PRO A 628 32.22 24.30 -18.65
CA PRO A 628 32.35 25.12 -19.85
C PRO A 628 32.65 24.25 -21.08
N ALA A 629 31.86 24.41 -22.14
CA ALA A 629 32.05 23.75 -23.42
C ALA A 629 31.81 24.73 -24.57
N THR A 630 32.57 24.59 -25.65
CA THR A 630 32.53 25.51 -26.81
C THR A 630 31.23 25.44 -27.61
N CYS A 631 30.43 24.38 -27.41
CA CYS A 631 29.11 24.20 -28.00
C CYS A 631 27.97 24.83 -27.18
N LEU A 632 28.25 25.41 -26.00
CA LEU A 632 27.22 26.08 -25.21
C LEU A 632 26.86 27.45 -25.81
N PRO A 633 25.57 27.81 -25.82
CA PRO A 633 25.12 29.13 -26.26
C PRO A 633 25.64 30.23 -25.31
N THR A 634 25.96 31.40 -25.87
CA THR A 634 26.30 32.58 -25.06
C THR A 634 25.04 33.15 -24.42
N LEU A 635 24.81 32.81 -23.15
CA LEU A 635 23.67 33.28 -22.36
C LEU A 635 24.06 34.48 -21.50
N GLY A 636 23.30 35.56 -21.59
CA GLY A 636 23.38 36.68 -20.66
C GLY A 636 22.83 36.31 -19.27
N ALA A 637 23.24 37.05 -18.25
CA ALA A 637 22.74 36.86 -16.88
C ALA A 637 21.21 36.98 -16.83
N GLY A 638 20.53 35.98 -16.27
CA GLY A 638 19.07 35.92 -16.22
C GLY A 638 18.38 35.60 -17.55
N GLN A 639 19.11 35.22 -18.61
CA GLN A 639 18.52 34.62 -19.81
C GLN A 639 18.31 33.12 -19.62
N PHE A 640 17.26 32.61 -20.25
CA PHE A 640 16.83 31.22 -20.22
C PHE A 640 16.71 30.68 -21.64
N GLN A 641 17.27 29.51 -21.90
CA GLN A 641 17.14 28.82 -23.18
C GLN A 641 16.59 27.42 -22.95
N ALA A 642 15.39 27.16 -23.48
CA ALA A 642 14.80 25.83 -23.48
C ALA A 642 15.64 24.87 -24.33
N THR A 643 15.78 23.62 -23.87
CA THR A 643 16.55 22.56 -24.53
C THR A 643 16.08 21.18 -24.05
N THR A 644 16.54 20.10 -24.70
CA THR A 644 16.31 18.71 -24.32
C THR A 644 17.54 18.15 -23.63
N ILE A 645 17.44 17.95 -22.33
CA ILE A 645 18.54 17.51 -21.47
C ILE A 645 18.46 15.99 -21.29
N THR A 646 19.58 15.32 -21.52
CA THR A 646 19.79 13.92 -21.16
C THR A 646 20.98 13.82 -20.22
N LEU A 647 20.75 13.41 -18.97
CA LEU A 647 21.81 13.12 -18.02
C LEU A 647 22.21 11.64 -18.10
N ARG A 648 23.51 11.38 -18.12
CA ARG A 648 24.11 10.03 -18.19
C ARG A 648 25.15 9.87 -17.10
N ALA A 649 25.26 8.66 -16.55
CA ALA A 649 26.34 8.34 -15.62
C ALA A 649 27.71 8.47 -16.31
N ALA A 650 28.75 8.89 -15.58
CA ALA A 650 30.13 8.84 -16.07
C ALA A 650 30.66 7.40 -16.28
N GLY A 651 30.07 6.42 -15.58
CA GLY A 651 30.46 5.01 -15.59
C GLY A 651 29.26 4.07 -15.69
N LEU A 652 29.30 2.91 -15.03
CA LEU A 652 28.14 2.02 -14.93
C LEU A 652 27.03 2.65 -14.07
N VAL A 653 25.78 2.47 -14.49
CA VAL A 653 24.58 2.71 -13.68
C VAL A 653 23.75 1.42 -13.61
N LEU A 654 23.34 1.02 -12.40
CA LEU A 654 22.26 0.06 -12.20
C LEU A 654 20.93 0.81 -12.12
N ALA A 655 19.96 0.34 -12.89
CA ALA A 655 18.59 0.82 -12.86
C ALA A 655 17.59 -0.33 -12.88
N ASN A 656 16.45 -0.11 -12.26
CA ASN A 656 15.23 -0.91 -12.42
C ASN A 656 14.09 -0.01 -12.93
N ASP A 657 13.15 -0.58 -13.68
CA ASP A 657 11.99 0.10 -14.26
C ASP A 657 11.00 0.65 -13.23
N ARG A 658 10.87 0.02 -12.05
CA ARG A 658 10.01 0.48 -10.94
C ARG A 658 10.76 1.32 -9.92
N LEU A 659 11.93 0.84 -9.47
CA LEU A 659 12.73 1.46 -8.40
C LEU A 659 13.63 2.61 -8.90
N GLY A 660 13.77 2.79 -10.22
CA GLY A 660 14.60 3.83 -10.82
C GLY A 660 16.10 3.56 -10.63
N TYR A 661 16.86 4.57 -10.22
CA TYR A 661 18.29 4.45 -9.95
C TYR A 661 18.59 3.64 -8.68
N LEU A 662 19.54 2.72 -8.77
CA LEU A 662 19.91 1.76 -7.71
C LEU A 662 21.43 1.66 -7.47
N GLY A 663 22.20 2.67 -7.88
CA GLY A 663 23.65 2.75 -7.65
C GLY A 663 24.52 2.52 -8.89
N ARG A 664 25.82 2.37 -8.66
CA ARG A 664 26.86 2.29 -9.71
C ARG A 664 27.79 1.11 -9.45
N PRO A 665 27.60 -0.02 -10.14
CA PRO A 665 28.48 -1.18 -10.01
C PRO A 665 29.92 -0.89 -10.44
N GLY A 666 30.88 -1.56 -9.80
CA GLY A 666 32.27 -1.64 -10.27
C GLY A 666 32.40 -2.57 -11.48
N ILE A 667 33.52 -2.46 -12.21
CA ILE A 667 33.90 -3.42 -13.26
C ILE A 667 34.98 -4.33 -12.66
N GLY A 668 34.63 -5.59 -12.42
CA GLY A 668 35.50 -6.59 -11.82
C GLY A 668 36.72 -6.89 -12.70
N THR A 669 37.89 -6.47 -12.23
CA THR A 669 39.19 -6.94 -12.74
C THR A 669 39.68 -8.13 -11.92
N THR A 670 40.59 -8.93 -12.47
CA THR A 670 41.09 -10.16 -11.82
C THR A 670 42.01 -9.94 -10.61
N ALA A 671 42.22 -8.69 -10.18
CA ALA A 671 43.19 -8.35 -9.15
C ALA A 671 42.70 -8.62 -7.72
N ASP A 672 41.39 -8.49 -7.46
CA ASP A 672 40.76 -8.95 -6.21
C ASP A 672 39.32 -9.44 -6.50
N PRO A 673 38.96 -10.70 -6.18
CA PRO A 673 37.66 -11.24 -6.50
C PRO A 673 36.53 -10.80 -5.55
N GLU A 674 36.80 -10.36 -4.32
CA GLU A 674 35.77 -10.00 -3.34
C GLU A 674 35.38 -8.52 -3.43
N ASP A 675 36.35 -7.60 -3.62
CA ASP A 675 36.17 -6.13 -3.64
C ASP A 675 35.26 -5.58 -4.77
N GLN A 676 34.87 -6.42 -5.74
CA GLN A 676 34.19 -6.01 -6.97
C GLN A 676 32.74 -6.52 -7.08
N VAL A 677 32.25 -7.27 -6.08
CA VAL A 677 30.88 -7.78 -6.06
C VAL A 677 29.90 -6.64 -5.76
N PHE A 678 28.93 -6.40 -6.66
CA PHE A 678 27.88 -5.42 -6.41
C PHE A 678 26.65 -6.09 -5.80
N ALA A 679 26.10 -5.47 -4.75
CA ALA A 679 24.85 -5.90 -4.12
C ALA A 679 23.99 -4.68 -3.75
N VAL A 680 22.70 -4.73 -4.10
CA VAL A 680 21.70 -3.78 -3.57
C VAL A 680 21.17 -4.37 -2.28
N ALA A 681 21.70 -3.95 -1.14
CA ALA A 681 21.32 -4.45 0.19
C ALA A 681 20.70 -3.36 1.06
N TRP A 682 19.86 -3.76 2.01
CA TRP A 682 19.45 -2.87 3.09
C TRP A 682 20.68 -2.40 3.89
N SER A 683 20.59 -1.22 4.49
CA SER A 683 21.60 -0.65 5.39
C SER A 683 20.92 0.26 6.40
N ASP A 684 21.55 0.43 7.57
CA ASP A 684 21.05 1.23 8.68
C ASP A 684 20.79 2.68 8.24
N GLU A 685 19.51 3.07 8.22
CA GLU A 685 19.09 4.42 7.82
C GLU A 685 19.56 5.48 8.81
N THR A 686 19.60 5.16 10.10
CA THR A 686 20.02 6.08 11.15
C THR A 686 21.52 6.36 11.06
N ALA A 687 22.34 5.32 10.84
CA ALA A 687 23.77 5.48 10.60
C ALA A 687 24.05 6.28 9.32
N LEU A 688 23.36 5.96 8.22
CA LEU A 688 23.50 6.67 6.94
C LEU A 688 23.00 8.12 6.99
N ALA A 689 21.95 8.42 7.76
CA ALA A 689 21.46 9.79 7.94
C ALA A 689 22.40 10.65 8.82
N GLN A 690 23.23 10.02 9.66
CA GLN A 690 24.18 10.71 10.55
C GLN A 690 25.59 10.84 9.96
N ASP A 691 25.95 10.07 8.94
CA ASP A 691 27.23 10.18 8.25
C ASP A 691 27.31 11.45 7.39
N THR A 692 27.73 12.54 8.03
CA THR A 692 28.01 13.83 7.38
C THR A 692 29.41 13.88 6.74
N THR A 693 30.20 12.81 6.83
CA THR A 693 31.56 12.75 6.29
C THR A 693 31.63 12.11 4.90
N ASP A 694 30.73 11.18 4.58
CA ASP A 694 30.59 10.63 3.24
C ASP A 694 29.62 11.48 2.38
N PRO A 695 30.10 12.15 1.32
CA PRO A 695 29.22 12.92 0.42
C PRO A 695 28.20 12.06 -0.33
N LEU A 696 28.34 10.73 -0.31
CA LEU A 696 27.38 9.77 -0.87
C LEU A 696 26.39 9.22 0.16
N ALA A 697 26.48 9.57 1.45
CA ALA A 697 25.56 9.09 2.47
C ALA A 697 24.08 9.35 2.14
N PRO A 698 23.67 10.53 1.60
CA PRO A 698 22.27 10.75 1.17
C PRO A 698 21.84 9.84 0.01
N GLU A 699 22.75 9.51 -0.90
CA GLU A 699 22.49 8.59 -2.03
C GLU A 699 22.37 7.15 -1.53
N ARG A 700 23.27 6.72 -0.62
CA ARG A 700 23.21 5.41 0.03
C ARG A 700 21.95 5.25 0.85
N LEU A 701 21.51 6.28 1.58
CA LEU A 701 20.24 6.29 2.29
C LEU A 701 19.09 6.06 1.30
N ALA A 702 19.02 6.82 0.21
CA ALA A 702 18.00 6.65 -0.82
C ALA A 702 18.00 5.24 -1.47
N ILE A 703 19.18 4.62 -1.64
CA ILE A 703 19.29 3.24 -2.14
C ILE A 703 18.86 2.22 -1.06
N ALA A 704 19.25 2.42 0.20
CA ALA A 704 18.86 1.55 1.33
C ALA A 704 17.33 1.51 1.51
N ARG A 705 16.64 2.65 1.30
CA ARG A 705 15.16 2.72 1.29
C ARG A 705 14.51 1.88 0.18
N LYS A 706 15.18 1.71 -0.96
CA LYS A 706 14.73 0.85 -2.07
C LYS A 706 15.12 -0.61 -1.88
N ALA A 707 16.01 -0.90 -0.92
CA ALA A 707 16.54 -2.23 -0.64
C ALA A 707 15.81 -2.94 0.52
N ARG A 708 14.59 -2.50 0.84
CA ARG A 708 13.77 -3.00 1.94
C ARG A 708 13.21 -4.41 1.71
N ARG A 709 12.72 -5.02 2.79
CA ARG A 709 11.97 -6.27 2.76
C ARG A 709 10.51 -5.96 2.47
N LEU A 710 10.08 -6.27 1.26
CA LEU A 710 8.71 -6.03 0.76
C LEU A 710 7.69 -7.02 1.35
N TYR A 711 8.11 -8.24 1.70
CA TYR A 711 7.26 -9.27 2.27
C TYR A 711 8.08 -10.41 2.90
N TYR A 712 7.42 -11.22 3.73
CA TYR A 712 7.96 -12.51 4.14
C TYR A 712 7.57 -13.62 3.16
N PRO A 713 8.54 -14.46 2.71
CA PRO A 713 8.23 -15.72 2.04
C PRO A 713 7.28 -16.55 2.92
N SER A 714 6.12 -16.89 2.37
CA SER A 714 5.00 -17.46 3.14
C SER A 714 4.64 -18.89 2.72
N ASP A 715 5.51 -19.51 1.94
CA ASP A 715 5.48 -20.93 1.58
C ASP A 715 5.61 -21.78 2.85
N GLY A 716 4.63 -22.65 3.09
CA GLY A 716 4.53 -23.50 4.28
C GLY A 716 5.60 -24.61 4.37
N PRO A 717 5.54 -25.49 5.40
CA PRO A 717 6.57 -26.49 5.67
C PRO A 717 6.90 -27.35 4.45
N CYS A 718 8.20 -27.45 4.16
CA CYS A 718 8.72 -28.08 2.95
C CYS A 718 8.31 -29.55 2.81
N PRO A 719 7.51 -29.96 1.80
CA PRO A 719 7.41 -31.36 1.43
C PRO A 719 8.79 -31.90 1.02
N ILE A 720 9.15 -33.05 1.59
CA ILE A 720 10.37 -33.80 1.25
C ILE A 720 10.19 -34.42 -0.15
N PRO A 721 11.19 -34.36 -1.05
CA PRO A 721 11.19 -35.16 -2.26
C PRO A 721 11.02 -36.65 -1.94
N GLY A 722 9.91 -37.24 -2.39
CA GLY A 722 9.56 -38.65 -2.11
C GLY A 722 8.63 -38.87 -0.91
N ALA A 723 8.25 -37.83 -0.16
CA ALA A 723 7.11 -37.95 0.76
C ALA A 723 5.82 -38.20 -0.03
N THR A 724 5.03 -39.18 0.42
CA THR A 724 3.67 -39.40 -0.09
C THR A 724 2.83 -38.14 0.15
N ALA A 725 1.91 -37.83 -0.75
CA ALA A 725 0.97 -36.71 -0.53
C ALA A 725 0.23 -36.91 0.81
N GLY A 726 0.50 -36.04 1.78
CA GLY A 726 -0.04 -36.13 3.13
C GLY A 726 0.75 -36.96 4.15
N SER A 727 2.07 -37.17 3.98
CA SER A 727 2.96 -37.63 5.06
C SER A 727 3.99 -36.55 5.45
N GLN A 728 3.74 -35.84 6.56
CA GLN A 728 4.69 -34.88 7.13
C GLN A 728 5.79 -35.61 7.93
N GLY A 729 6.84 -36.02 7.21
CA GLY A 729 8.12 -36.41 7.80
C GLY A 729 9.01 -35.19 8.08
N THR A 730 10.07 -35.38 8.87
CA THR A 730 10.97 -34.35 9.38
C THR A 730 11.51 -33.39 8.32
N LEU A 731 11.43 -32.09 8.61
CA LEU A 731 11.89 -31.01 7.74
C LEU A 731 13.41 -31.05 7.52
N GLN A 732 13.82 -31.15 6.26
CA GLN A 732 15.21 -30.97 5.82
C GLN A 732 15.32 -29.78 4.86
N VAL A 733 16.55 -29.34 4.59
CA VAL A 733 16.98 -28.07 3.94
C VAL A 733 16.60 -27.96 2.44
N GLY A 734 15.46 -28.52 2.03
CA GLY A 734 15.06 -28.76 0.65
C GLY A 734 14.31 -27.63 -0.05
N CYS A 735 13.64 -26.69 0.65
CA CYS A 735 12.89 -25.63 -0.06
C CYS A 735 13.79 -24.69 -0.89
N TYR A 736 15.04 -24.52 -0.48
CA TYR A 736 15.99 -23.58 -1.07
C TYR A 736 16.93 -24.28 -2.08
N THR A 737 16.71 -25.56 -2.39
CA THR A 737 17.51 -26.27 -3.40
C THR A 737 17.30 -25.65 -4.77
N GLY A 738 18.35 -25.04 -5.31
CA GLY A 738 18.31 -24.27 -6.55
C GLY A 738 18.37 -22.76 -6.36
N PHE A 739 18.37 -22.25 -5.12
CA PHE A 739 18.86 -20.90 -4.82
C PHE A 739 20.34 -20.96 -4.45
N PRO A 740 21.24 -20.24 -5.13
CA PRO A 740 22.58 -20.05 -4.63
C PRO A 740 22.52 -19.29 -3.30
N ARG A 741 23.19 -19.83 -2.27
CA ARG A 741 23.53 -19.12 -1.01
C ARG A 741 22.39 -18.84 0.00
N LEU A 742 21.15 -19.29 -0.23
CA LEU A 742 20.08 -19.25 0.78
C LEU A 742 20.14 -20.48 1.72
N SER A 743 20.78 -20.32 2.88
CA SER A 743 20.61 -21.23 4.02
C SER A 743 19.33 -20.95 4.81
N GLU A 744 18.90 -19.68 4.86
CA GLU A 744 17.69 -19.23 5.54
C GLU A 744 16.94 -18.20 4.67
N PRO A 745 15.65 -18.39 4.37
CA PRO A 745 14.84 -17.41 3.61
C PRO A 745 14.43 -16.19 4.44
N PHE A 746 14.55 -16.31 5.77
CA PHE A 746 14.07 -15.31 6.72
C PHE A 746 15.16 -14.34 7.16
N ALA A 747 16.44 -14.70 6.98
CA ALA A 747 17.55 -13.76 7.08
C ALA A 747 17.38 -12.59 6.08
N PRO A 748 17.82 -11.36 6.42
CA PRO A 748 17.90 -10.29 5.45
C PRO A 748 18.90 -10.64 4.33
N GLY A 749 18.58 -10.24 3.10
CA GLY A 749 19.47 -10.43 1.95
C GLY A 749 19.33 -9.29 0.94
N PRO A 750 20.28 -9.13 0.01
CA PRO A 750 20.20 -8.08 -0.99
C PRO A 750 19.07 -8.32 -1.99
N VAL A 751 18.42 -7.25 -2.45
CA VAL A 751 17.45 -7.27 -3.56
C VAL A 751 18.06 -7.93 -4.80
N ILE A 752 19.35 -7.71 -5.04
CA ILE A 752 20.11 -8.36 -6.11
C ILE A 752 21.61 -8.34 -5.81
N ARG A 753 22.33 -9.37 -6.26
CA ARG A 753 23.80 -9.43 -6.24
C ARG A 753 24.35 -10.01 -7.54
N PHE A 754 25.37 -9.38 -8.11
CA PHE A 754 26.12 -9.85 -9.29
C PHE A 754 27.52 -9.22 -9.30
N ARG A 755 28.41 -9.70 -10.18
CA ARG A 755 29.71 -9.08 -10.44
C ARG A 755 29.87 -8.81 -11.94
N VAL A 756 30.06 -7.55 -12.31
CA VAL A 756 30.20 -7.15 -13.73
C VAL A 756 31.60 -7.47 -14.22
N GLY A 757 31.71 -7.98 -15.45
CA GLY A 757 32.97 -8.20 -16.13
C GLY A 757 32.94 -7.68 -17.57
N VAL A 758 34.09 -7.66 -18.21
CA VAL A 758 34.23 -7.33 -19.64
C VAL A 758 34.83 -8.52 -20.37
N VAL A 759 34.27 -8.85 -21.53
CA VAL A 759 34.81 -9.83 -22.47
C VAL A 759 35.51 -9.07 -23.60
N PRO A 760 36.78 -9.39 -23.90
CA PRO A 760 37.50 -8.76 -25.01
C PRO A 760 36.83 -9.04 -26.37
N PRO A 761 37.10 -8.20 -27.39
CA PRO A 761 36.59 -8.44 -28.74
C PRO A 761 37.06 -9.78 -29.28
N THR A 762 36.17 -10.49 -29.98
CA THR A 762 36.50 -11.80 -30.60
C THR A 762 37.37 -11.65 -31.84
N VAL A 763 37.36 -10.47 -32.46
CA VAL A 763 38.28 -10.08 -33.53
C VAL A 763 38.83 -8.71 -33.14
N PRO A 764 40.01 -8.65 -32.49
CA PRO A 764 40.67 -7.40 -32.18
C PRO A 764 40.99 -6.66 -33.48
N ASP A 765 40.63 -5.37 -33.57
CA ASP A 765 41.05 -4.51 -34.67
C ASP A 765 42.56 -4.23 -34.55
N PRO A 766 43.41 -4.64 -35.51
CA PRO A 766 44.84 -4.34 -35.47
C PRO A 766 45.15 -2.84 -35.46
N ALA A 767 44.24 -1.99 -35.96
CA ALA A 767 44.38 -0.54 -35.91
C ALA A 767 43.99 0.07 -34.56
N ASN A 768 43.27 -0.67 -33.71
CA ASN A 768 42.83 -0.24 -32.39
C ASN A 768 42.96 -1.39 -31.36
N PRO A 769 44.17 -1.67 -30.85
CA PRO A 769 44.44 -2.83 -30.00
C PRO A 769 43.75 -2.77 -28.61
N THR A 770 43.18 -1.63 -28.25
CA THR A 770 42.37 -1.43 -27.04
C THR A 770 41.12 -0.64 -27.41
N PRO A 771 40.10 -1.28 -28.01
CA PRO A 771 38.87 -0.57 -28.39
C PRO A 771 38.21 0.05 -27.15
N PRO A 772 37.62 1.25 -27.26
CA PRO A 772 36.97 1.89 -26.13
C PRO A 772 35.72 1.11 -25.69
N LEU A 773 35.37 1.21 -24.40
CA LEU A 773 34.07 0.75 -23.92
C LEU A 773 32.97 1.59 -24.58
N VAL A 774 32.10 0.95 -25.35
CA VAL A 774 31.03 1.63 -26.09
C VAL A 774 29.96 2.13 -25.12
N ARG A 775 29.61 3.42 -25.23
CA ARG A 775 28.50 4.02 -24.49
C ARG A 775 27.18 3.30 -24.78
N GLY A 776 26.44 2.95 -23.73
CA GLY A 776 25.19 2.20 -23.84
C GLY A 776 25.37 0.68 -23.87
N ALA A 777 26.60 0.17 -23.91
CA ALA A 777 26.87 -1.25 -23.71
C ALA A 777 26.60 -1.64 -22.24
N GLY A 778 26.19 -2.88 -21.99
CA GLY A 778 25.74 -3.29 -20.67
C GLY A 778 25.04 -4.65 -20.68
N VAL A 779 24.38 -4.97 -19.56
CA VAL A 779 23.54 -6.16 -19.39
C VAL A 779 22.13 -5.72 -19.01
N VAL A 780 21.11 -6.31 -19.63
CA VAL A 780 19.70 -6.16 -19.25
C VAL A 780 19.14 -7.49 -18.82
N PHE A 781 18.25 -7.49 -17.82
CA PHE A 781 17.65 -8.72 -17.30
C PHE A 781 16.30 -8.45 -16.64
N THR A 782 15.50 -9.50 -16.48
CA THR A 782 14.16 -9.44 -15.89
C THR A 782 14.10 -10.35 -14.67
N THR A 783 13.63 -9.81 -13.54
CA THR A 783 13.36 -10.59 -12.32
C THR A 783 11.88 -10.95 -12.20
N GLN A 784 11.59 -11.96 -11.39
CA GLN A 784 10.26 -12.38 -10.98
C GLN A 784 10.26 -12.56 -9.46
N THR A 785 9.24 -12.04 -8.75
CA THR A 785 9.01 -12.17 -7.29
C THR A 785 8.60 -13.57 -6.85
N GLY A 786 8.11 -14.36 -7.79
CA GLY A 786 7.30 -15.53 -7.49
C GLY A 786 6.05 -15.28 -6.66
N LEU A 787 5.56 -14.03 -6.61
CA LEU A 787 4.26 -13.69 -6.05
C LEU A 787 3.21 -13.71 -7.16
N SER A 788 2.10 -14.38 -6.88
CA SER A 788 0.83 -14.21 -7.57
C SER A 788 -0.19 -13.85 -6.51
N ALA A 789 -0.33 -12.55 -6.23
CA ALA A 789 -1.13 -12.04 -5.11
C ALA A 789 -2.53 -12.67 -5.13
N THR A 790 -2.90 -13.37 -4.05
CA THR A 790 -4.22 -14.00 -3.94
C THR A 790 -5.28 -12.91 -3.97
N PHE A 791 -6.22 -13.03 -4.90
CA PHE A 791 -7.34 -12.10 -5.03
C PHE A 791 -8.67 -12.82 -5.20
N ARG A 792 -9.76 -12.06 -5.05
CA ARG A 792 -11.12 -12.44 -5.46
C ARG A 792 -11.75 -11.30 -6.26
N GLN A 793 -12.64 -11.66 -7.18
CA GLN A 793 -13.50 -10.77 -7.95
C GLN A 793 -14.75 -11.57 -8.38
N PRO A 794 -15.88 -10.90 -8.69
CA PRO A 794 -17.02 -11.55 -9.32
C PRO A 794 -16.66 -12.27 -10.63
N ASN A 795 -17.33 -13.38 -10.90
CA ASN A 795 -17.14 -14.15 -12.15
C ASN A 795 -17.80 -13.46 -13.36
N THR A 796 -18.85 -12.68 -13.10
CA THR A 796 -19.56 -11.83 -14.07
C THR A 796 -19.97 -10.53 -13.36
N GLY A 797 -19.91 -9.41 -14.08
CA GLY A 797 -20.10 -8.08 -13.49
C GLY A 797 -18.89 -7.63 -12.65
N GLY A 798 -19.12 -6.74 -11.68
CA GLY A 798 -18.13 -6.41 -10.65
C GLY A 798 -17.02 -5.47 -11.10
N ALA A 799 -17.35 -4.35 -11.74
CA ALA A 799 -16.33 -3.43 -12.29
C ALA A 799 -15.43 -2.79 -11.20
N LEU A 800 -16.00 -2.44 -10.04
CA LEU A 800 -15.31 -1.76 -8.94
C LEU A 800 -15.93 -2.17 -7.59
N PRO A 801 -15.14 -2.61 -6.60
CA PRO A 801 -15.61 -2.75 -5.22
C PRO A 801 -15.83 -1.37 -4.57
N SER A 802 -16.90 -1.24 -3.79
CA SER A 802 -17.31 0.00 -3.10
C SER A 802 -17.03 0.01 -1.60
N GLY A 803 -16.62 -1.12 -1.05
CA GLY A 803 -16.31 -1.29 0.37
C GLY A 803 -15.95 -2.72 0.68
N VAL A 804 -15.47 -2.97 1.90
CA VAL A 804 -15.33 -4.31 2.46
C VAL A 804 -15.51 -4.26 3.96
N PHE A 805 -16.16 -5.27 4.53
CA PHE A 805 -16.17 -5.50 5.97
C PHE A 805 -16.03 -6.98 6.31
N SER A 806 -15.56 -7.27 7.52
CA SER A 806 -15.43 -8.62 8.08
C SER A 806 -16.57 -8.91 9.07
N TYR A 807 -17.11 -10.12 9.03
CA TYR A 807 -18.18 -10.58 9.91
C TYR A 807 -17.75 -11.86 10.66
N ASP A 808 -17.99 -11.87 11.98
CA ASP A 808 -17.76 -13.03 12.84
C ASP A 808 -19.04 -13.88 12.96
N ARG A 809 -18.96 -15.10 12.44
CA ARG A 809 -20.02 -16.12 12.41
C ARG A 809 -20.00 -17.04 13.62
N THR A 810 -19.09 -16.91 14.58
CA THR A 810 -18.99 -17.86 15.71
C THR A 810 -20.22 -17.87 16.63
N SER A 811 -21.03 -16.80 16.62
CA SER A 811 -22.35 -16.76 17.26
C SER A 811 -23.40 -17.65 16.58
N LEU A 812 -23.17 -18.06 15.33
CA LEU A 812 -24.08 -18.84 14.51
C LEU A 812 -23.74 -20.34 14.61
N SER A 813 -24.73 -21.16 14.96
CA SER A 813 -24.59 -22.61 15.08
C SER A 813 -24.16 -23.24 13.75
N GLY A 814 -23.08 -24.04 13.76
CA GLY A 814 -22.55 -24.74 12.59
C GLY A 814 -21.42 -24.00 11.85
N HIS A 815 -21.01 -22.83 12.33
CA HIS A 815 -19.97 -21.99 11.70
C HIS A 815 -18.71 -21.84 12.56
N GLN A 816 -18.48 -22.76 13.50
CA GLN A 816 -17.30 -22.75 14.36
C GLN A 816 -15.98 -22.97 13.59
N ASP A 817 -16.02 -23.74 12.50
CA ASP A 817 -14.87 -24.03 11.63
C ASP A 817 -14.65 -23.01 10.51
N ASP A 818 -15.66 -22.19 10.20
CA ASP A 818 -15.62 -21.05 9.27
C ASP A 818 -16.06 -19.75 9.98
N PRO A 819 -15.24 -19.23 10.91
CA PRO A 819 -15.66 -18.17 11.81
C PRO A 819 -15.71 -16.80 11.14
N ILE A 820 -14.91 -16.52 10.12
CA ILE A 820 -14.76 -15.18 9.54
C ILE A 820 -15.12 -15.20 8.07
N ARG A 821 -16.08 -14.36 7.67
CA ARG A 821 -16.33 -14.05 6.26
C ARG A 821 -16.15 -12.57 5.98
N PHE A 822 -15.73 -12.29 4.77
CA PHE A 822 -15.70 -10.94 4.22
C PHE A 822 -16.87 -10.74 3.29
N PHE A 823 -17.42 -9.53 3.31
CA PHE A 823 -18.48 -9.07 2.42
C PHE A 823 -17.98 -7.85 1.66
N VAL A 824 -18.09 -7.90 0.34
CA VAL A 824 -17.57 -6.88 -0.58
C VAL A 824 -18.72 -6.47 -1.52
N PRO A 825 -19.39 -5.34 -1.25
CA PRO A 825 -20.26 -4.73 -2.24
C PRO A 825 -19.46 -4.22 -3.45
N TYR A 826 -20.08 -4.33 -4.62
CA TYR A 826 -19.55 -3.95 -5.93
C TYR A 826 -20.52 -3.03 -6.65
N LEU A 827 -20.01 -2.05 -7.40
CA LEU A 827 -20.80 -1.03 -8.11
C LEU A 827 -21.69 -1.54 -9.28
N ASP A 828 -22.34 -2.70 -9.17
CA ASP A 828 -23.34 -3.22 -10.11
C ASP A 828 -24.45 -4.14 -9.52
N ASP A 829 -24.74 -4.02 -8.23
CA ASP A 829 -25.65 -4.83 -7.37
C ASP A 829 -25.17 -6.27 -7.13
N LEU A 830 -23.86 -6.42 -6.97
CA LEU A 830 -23.23 -7.66 -6.56
C LEU A 830 -22.66 -7.52 -5.15
N VAL A 831 -22.82 -8.56 -4.34
CA VAL A 831 -22.00 -8.76 -3.13
C VAL A 831 -21.23 -10.06 -3.29
N LEU A 832 -19.92 -9.91 -3.37
CA LEU A 832 -18.99 -11.00 -3.25
C LEU A 832 -18.78 -11.30 -1.77
N PHE A 833 -18.85 -12.56 -1.36
CA PHE A 833 -18.55 -12.96 0.01
C PHE A 833 -17.76 -14.26 0.03
N PHE A 834 -16.85 -14.39 0.99
CA PHE A 834 -15.98 -15.56 1.06
C PHE A 834 -15.36 -15.72 2.43
N SER A 835 -15.05 -16.97 2.78
CA SER A 835 -14.13 -17.27 3.86
C SER A 835 -12.68 -17.15 3.38
N PRO A 836 -11.75 -16.66 4.22
CA PRO A 836 -10.32 -16.84 4.02
C PRO A 836 -9.89 -18.32 3.97
N SER A 837 -10.68 -19.22 4.59
CA SER A 837 -10.43 -20.66 4.61
C SER A 837 -10.87 -21.39 3.33
N GLU A 838 -11.59 -20.70 2.43
CA GLU A 838 -12.09 -21.22 1.16
C GLU A 838 -11.18 -20.80 -0.02
N SER A 839 -10.69 -21.77 -0.79
CA SER A 839 -9.93 -21.51 -2.02
C SER A 839 -10.78 -20.92 -3.15
N SER A 840 -12.11 -21.03 -3.06
CA SER A 840 -13.08 -20.43 -3.97
C SER A 840 -14.07 -19.57 -3.20
N GLY A 841 -14.26 -18.31 -3.60
CA GLY A 841 -15.33 -17.47 -3.06
C GLY A 841 -16.69 -17.82 -3.65
N SER A 842 -17.75 -17.46 -2.94
CA SER A 842 -19.14 -17.56 -3.41
C SER A 842 -19.67 -16.18 -3.79
N GLN A 843 -20.61 -16.12 -4.73
CA GLN A 843 -21.15 -14.86 -5.25
C GLN A 843 -22.69 -14.91 -5.19
N THR A 844 -23.30 -13.94 -4.52
CA THR A 844 -24.75 -13.70 -4.61
C THR A 844 -24.98 -12.42 -5.40
N THR A 845 -25.82 -12.53 -6.42
CA THR A 845 -26.35 -11.37 -7.14
C THR A 845 -27.51 -10.81 -6.33
N ILE A 846 -27.46 -9.53 -5.95
CA ILE A 846 -28.56 -8.87 -5.25
C ILE A 846 -29.49 -8.29 -6.33
N ARG A 847 -30.34 -9.15 -6.91
CA ARG A 847 -31.41 -8.77 -7.86
C ARG A 847 -32.76 -9.17 -7.30
#